data_AF-A0A522LYH0-F1
#
_entry.id   AF-A0A522LYH0-F1
#
_cell.length_a   1.000
_cell.length_b   1.000
_cell.length_c   1.000
_cell.angle_alpha   90.00
_cell.angle_beta   90.00
_cell.angle_gamma   90.00
#
_symmetry.space_group_name_H-M   'P 1'
#
loop_
_entity.id
_entity.type
_entity.pdbx_description
1 polymer ?
#
loop_
_entity_poly.entity_id
_entity_poly.type
_entity_poly.pdbx_seq_one_letter_code
_entity_poly.pdbx_strand_id
1 'polypeptide(L)'
;MSSPRDGEQFSDAWPDIASAAVRIAFGIIWVIGAAFTWTSQFAANYVGYLHNAAQGQASWSAWWFDAWIAMVTPHAMVFVWLTRIAETLLAVALLLGFARKTTYVFGALFSLLIWATAEGFGGPYTVGATNMGTALTYVLIFLLLIGINYRGGTSPYSVDFLIERRWPAWSRVAEWSHGVPLRVPRASSVGAQVTAIVGIALLVFFLIGGLYSTMHVAAPTPTAAAAAVSPLSLASKGPINKARDARLPPLTPGPSVDVTVESTDKTVSIANGVEYQAWTFGDEVPGPVIHVRQGQTVNVTFINHGTMEHSVDFHAAITPPSLHYVELKPGEKLTYSFTANTPGAFLYHCGTPPVLLHLGNGMYGAIIVDPATPLPPAAESYVIVQSEWYTQQISGNLMGPSYEKMLAERPDEVVFNGVAFQYRDRPLPVTAGKRVRIYFVNAGPSLWSSFHVIGAIFNVVYPDGDPAHALTGVSTQTVGPGAGAIFDLVIPEAGKYAFVDHSFAHVMIGAQGILDVQVPGAAQAPSAPPIERAAPATTPAAPVAAASANAPPAAAGPYKFDAARGAALYTANCVACHQATGTGLTGAFPPLKGNPAVLDADPATQIGTILHGAQGVPIGGVTYPSPMPPFGASLSDADIADIANHERTSWGNQGKLVTADQAKTARAKGR
;
A
#
# COMPACT_ATOMS: atom_id res chain seq x y z
N MET A 1 -54.97 -41.14 13.00
CA MET A 1 -54.74 -40.07 13.99
C MET A 1 -54.62 -40.70 15.36
N SER A 2 -53.39 -40.94 15.81
CA SER A 2 -53.10 -41.38 17.19
C SER A 2 -53.21 -40.18 18.12
N SER A 3 -53.93 -40.32 19.24
CA SER A 3 -53.96 -39.28 20.28
C SER A 3 -52.54 -38.95 20.74
N PRO A 4 -52.23 -37.67 21.01
CA PRO A 4 -50.95 -37.28 21.60
C PRO A 4 -50.77 -37.97 22.95
N ARG A 5 -49.53 -38.32 23.31
CA ARG A 5 -49.22 -38.82 24.65
C ARG A 5 -49.33 -37.67 25.65
N ASP A 6 -49.62 -37.98 26.91
CA ASP A 6 -49.70 -36.99 27.99
C ASP A 6 -48.47 -36.07 27.99
N GLY A 7 -48.70 -34.77 27.71
CA GLY A 7 -47.67 -33.73 27.72
C GLY A 7 -47.37 -33.04 26.37
N GLU A 8 -47.81 -33.54 25.22
CA GLU A 8 -47.53 -32.90 23.92
C GLU A 8 -48.52 -31.75 23.60
N GLN A 9 -48.01 -30.55 23.29
CA GLN A 9 -48.79 -29.38 22.85
C GLN A 9 -48.62 -29.11 21.35
N PHE A 10 -49.65 -28.54 20.71
CA PHE A 10 -49.60 -28.14 19.30
C PHE A 10 -49.09 -26.69 19.16
N SER A 11 -48.12 -26.45 18.27
CA SER A 11 -47.67 -25.10 17.89
C SER A 11 -48.29 -24.62 16.58
N ASP A 12 -48.36 -23.29 16.43
CA ASP A 12 -48.51 -22.67 15.12
C ASP A 12 -47.27 -22.99 14.28
N ALA A 13 -47.46 -23.49 13.06
CA ALA A 13 -46.35 -23.96 12.21
C ALA A 13 -45.40 -22.82 11.78
N TRP A 14 -45.88 -21.57 11.77
CA TRP A 14 -45.14 -20.44 11.18
C TRP A 14 -43.90 -20.01 11.99
N PRO A 15 -43.96 -19.79 13.31
CA PRO A 15 -42.76 -19.49 14.11
C PRO A 15 -41.68 -20.57 14.04
N ASP A 16 -42.07 -21.85 14.02
CA ASP A 16 -41.14 -22.99 14.00
C ASP A 16 -40.44 -23.11 12.63
N ILE A 17 -41.17 -22.89 11.53
CA ILE A 17 -40.62 -22.87 10.18
C ILE A 17 -39.71 -21.65 9.98
N ALA A 18 -40.14 -20.47 10.42
CA ALA A 18 -39.34 -19.26 10.30
C ALA A 18 -38.02 -19.35 11.08
N SER A 19 -38.05 -19.89 12.31
CA SER A 19 -36.84 -20.13 13.09
C SER A 19 -35.88 -21.09 12.39
N ALA A 20 -36.40 -22.18 11.81
CA ALA A 20 -35.58 -23.16 11.09
C ALA A 20 -34.98 -22.56 9.81
N ALA A 21 -35.77 -21.76 9.07
CA ALA A 21 -35.33 -21.08 7.86
C ALA A 21 -34.17 -20.11 8.12
N VAL A 22 -34.24 -19.29 9.18
CA VAL A 22 -33.15 -18.37 9.55
C VAL A 22 -31.88 -19.15 9.92
N ARG A 23 -32.01 -20.23 10.70
CA ARG A 23 -30.87 -21.09 11.08
C ARG A 23 -30.21 -21.73 9.85
N ILE A 24 -31.01 -22.28 8.93
CA ILE A 24 -30.52 -22.96 7.72
C ILE A 24 -29.88 -21.95 6.78
N ALA A 25 -30.51 -20.79 6.56
CA ALA A 25 -29.95 -19.74 5.73
C ALA A 25 -28.58 -19.28 6.25
N PHE A 26 -28.46 -19.13 7.58
CA PHE A 26 -27.18 -18.83 8.19
C PHE A 26 -26.18 -19.99 8.01
N GLY A 27 -26.60 -21.24 8.20
CA GLY A 27 -25.78 -22.42 7.93
C GLY A 27 -25.23 -22.49 6.50
N ILE A 28 -25.99 -22.04 5.49
CA ILE A 28 -25.52 -21.97 4.09
C ILE A 28 -24.37 -20.96 3.95
N ILE A 29 -24.42 -19.82 4.65
CA ILE A 29 -23.33 -18.84 4.67
C ILE A 29 -22.05 -19.48 5.23
N TRP A 30 -22.17 -20.24 6.32
CA TRP A 30 -21.06 -20.99 6.90
C TRP A 30 -20.53 -22.11 5.99
N VAL A 31 -21.38 -22.76 5.16
CA VAL A 31 -20.92 -23.72 4.15
C VAL A 31 -20.02 -23.05 3.11
N ILE A 32 -20.38 -21.85 2.67
CA ILE A 32 -19.58 -21.08 1.70
C ILE A 32 -18.24 -20.68 2.34
N GLY A 33 -18.27 -20.19 3.59
CA GLY A 33 -17.07 -19.90 4.38
C GLY A 33 -16.16 -21.11 4.51
N ALA A 34 -16.70 -22.24 4.96
CA ALA A 34 -15.98 -23.51 5.03
C ALA A 34 -15.36 -23.89 3.69
N ALA A 35 -16.12 -23.88 2.59
CA ALA A 35 -15.59 -24.21 1.26
C ALA A 35 -14.40 -23.34 0.83
N PHE A 36 -14.41 -22.05 1.18
CA PHE A 36 -13.28 -21.15 0.95
C PHE A 36 -12.02 -21.55 1.74
N THR A 37 -12.17 -21.93 3.01
CA THR A 37 -11.03 -22.36 3.86
C THR A 37 -10.31 -23.60 3.32
N TRP A 38 -11.01 -24.46 2.57
CA TRP A 38 -10.46 -25.67 1.98
C TRP A 38 -9.68 -25.42 0.67
N THR A 39 -9.65 -24.19 0.16
CA THR A 39 -8.82 -23.84 -1.00
C THR A 39 -7.32 -23.82 -0.66
N SER A 40 -6.47 -24.07 -1.66
CA SER A 40 -5.00 -23.93 -1.51
C SER A 40 -4.58 -22.48 -1.31
N GLN A 41 -5.30 -21.54 -1.93
CA GLN A 41 -5.05 -20.10 -1.80
C GLN A 41 -5.26 -19.59 -0.37
N PHE A 42 -6.26 -20.10 0.35
CA PHE A 42 -6.47 -19.74 1.75
C PHE A 42 -5.27 -20.13 2.63
N ALA A 43 -4.79 -21.36 2.50
CA ALA A 43 -3.67 -21.87 3.29
C ALA A 43 -2.36 -21.14 2.98
N ALA A 44 -2.08 -20.87 1.71
CA ALA A 44 -0.86 -20.20 1.27
C ALA A 44 -0.77 -18.73 1.74
N ASN A 45 -1.91 -18.08 1.97
CA ASN A 45 -1.98 -16.64 2.26
C ASN A 45 -2.50 -16.32 3.66
N TYR A 46 -2.66 -17.33 4.52
CA TYR A 46 -3.29 -17.20 5.85
C TYR A 46 -2.66 -16.10 6.72
N VAL A 47 -1.32 -16.05 6.77
CA VAL A 47 -0.55 -15.03 7.51
C VAL A 47 -0.68 -13.66 6.85
N GLY A 48 -0.64 -13.60 5.51
CA GLY A 48 -0.80 -12.35 4.77
C GLY A 48 -2.14 -11.67 5.05
N TYR A 49 -3.24 -12.44 5.11
CA TYR A 49 -4.55 -11.91 5.46
C TYR A 49 -4.58 -11.29 6.87
N LEU A 50 -3.92 -11.92 7.83
CA LEU A 50 -3.83 -11.45 9.21
C LEU A 50 -3.06 -10.11 9.31
N HIS A 51 -1.94 -9.99 8.61
CA HIS A 51 -1.18 -8.73 8.54
C HIS A 51 -1.94 -7.63 7.81
N ASN A 52 -2.63 -7.94 6.71
CA ASN A 52 -3.44 -6.98 5.97
C ASN A 52 -4.63 -6.48 6.79
N ALA A 53 -5.27 -7.34 7.59
CA ALA A 53 -6.38 -6.95 8.46
C ALA A 53 -5.94 -5.96 9.55
N ALA A 54 -4.69 -6.01 9.98
CA ALA A 54 -4.10 -5.04 10.90
C ALA A 54 -3.87 -3.67 10.24
N GLN A 55 -3.66 -3.62 8.92
CA GLN A 55 -3.49 -2.38 8.18
C GLN A 55 -4.83 -1.64 8.03
N GLY A 56 -4.88 -0.40 8.50
CA GLY A 56 -6.09 0.44 8.47
C GLY A 56 -6.96 0.37 9.72
N GLN A 57 -6.55 -0.37 10.75
CA GLN A 57 -7.22 -0.40 12.05
C GLN A 57 -6.76 0.78 12.93
N ALA A 58 -7.62 1.16 13.87
CA ALA A 58 -7.28 2.21 14.82
C ALA A 58 -6.16 1.75 15.78
N SER A 59 -5.30 2.69 16.20
CA SER A 59 -4.13 2.38 17.04
C SER A 59 -4.46 1.67 18.36
N TRP A 60 -5.68 1.84 18.89
CA TRP A 60 -6.10 1.19 20.14
C TRP A 60 -6.22 -0.34 20.03
N SER A 61 -6.42 -0.89 18.81
CA SER A 61 -6.52 -2.34 18.59
C SER A 61 -5.20 -2.98 18.12
N ALA A 62 -4.14 -2.19 17.91
CA ALA A 62 -2.85 -2.68 17.42
C ALA A 62 -2.28 -3.81 18.30
N TRP A 63 -2.31 -3.66 19.62
CA TRP A 63 -1.80 -4.66 20.57
C TRP A 63 -2.48 -6.04 20.43
N TRP A 64 -3.75 -6.06 20.04
CA TRP A 64 -4.53 -7.28 19.85
C TRP A 64 -4.12 -7.99 18.56
N PHE A 65 -3.99 -7.24 17.46
CA PHE A 65 -3.48 -7.79 16.19
C PHE A 65 -2.04 -8.27 16.32
N ASP A 66 -1.17 -7.51 16.99
CA ASP A 66 0.23 -7.88 17.21
C ASP A 66 0.35 -9.19 18.02
N ALA A 67 -0.50 -9.36 19.05
CA ALA A 67 -0.55 -10.59 19.84
C ALA A 67 -0.97 -11.81 18.99
N TRP A 68 -1.98 -11.65 18.12
CA TRP A 68 -2.42 -12.73 17.22
C TRP A 68 -1.39 -13.03 16.13
N ILE A 69 -0.78 -12.01 15.53
CA ILE A 69 0.30 -12.15 14.55
C ILE A 69 1.46 -12.94 15.15
N ALA A 70 1.92 -12.56 16.35
CA ALA A 70 3.00 -13.25 17.03
C ALA A 70 2.69 -14.73 17.33
N MET A 71 1.42 -15.06 17.59
CA MET A 71 0.97 -16.43 17.87
C MET A 71 0.77 -17.27 16.61
N VAL A 72 0.21 -16.67 15.55
CA VAL A 72 -0.22 -17.38 14.33
C VAL A 72 0.94 -17.55 13.35
N THR A 73 1.77 -16.54 13.16
CA THR A 73 2.84 -16.56 12.13
C THR A 73 3.79 -17.76 12.27
N PRO A 74 4.26 -18.15 13.49
CA PRO A 74 5.11 -19.33 13.66
C PRO A 74 4.38 -20.67 13.46
N HIS A 75 3.05 -20.67 13.50
CA HIS A 75 2.21 -21.88 13.57
C HIS A 75 1.07 -21.87 12.54
N ALA A 76 1.26 -21.19 11.41
CA ALA A 76 0.19 -20.88 10.45
C ALA A 76 -0.63 -22.11 10.03
N MET A 77 0.03 -23.25 9.78
CA MET A 77 -0.66 -24.48 9.37
C MET A 77 -1.57 -25.08 10.44
N VAL A 78 -1.22 -24.95 11.73
CA VAL A 78 -2.08 -25.41 12.82
C VAL A 78 -3.37 -24.59 12.83
N PHE A 79 -3.26 -23.27 12.70
CA PHE A 79 -4.41 -22.38 12.66
C PHE A 79 -5.28 -22.58 11.42
N VAL A 80 -4.69 -22.78 10.24
CA VAL A 80 -5.44 -23.14 9.02
C VAL A 80 -6.30 -24.39 9.23
N TRP A 81 -5.77 -25.43 9.86
CA TRP A 81 -6.52 -26.65 10.13
C TRP A 81 -7.61 -26.46 11.19
N LEU A 82 -7.31 -25.76 12.29
CA LEU A 82 -8.30 -25.43 13.33
C LEU A 82 -9.48 -24.67 12.73
N THR A 83 -9.19 -23.69 11.89
CA THR A 83 -10.16 -22.87 11.18
C THR A 83 -11.05 -23.70 10.24
N ARG A 84 -10.45 -24.52 9.36
CA ARG A 84 -11.19 -25.43 8.46
C ARG A 84 -12.17 -26.32 9.22
N ILE A 85 -11.71 -26.88 10.33
CA ILE A 85 -12.51 -27.79 11.16
C ILE A 85 -13.65 -27.01 11.82
N ALA A 86 -13.37 -25.85 12.43
CA ALA A 86 -14.35 -25.04 13.12
C ALA A 86 -15.48 -24.56 12.19
N GLU A 87 -15.13 -23.98 11.04
CA GLU A 87 -16.06 -23.51 10.01
C GLU A 87 -16.96 -24.66 9.50
N THR A 88 -16.35 -25.81 9.18
CA THR A 88 -17.09 -26.97 8.69
C THR A 88 -18.06 -27.53 9.73
N LEU A 89 -17.63 -27.62 11.00
CA LEU A 89 -18.48 -28.11 12.09
C LEU A 89 -19.64 -27.16 12.37
N LEU A 90 -19.40 -25.85 12.37
CA LEU A 90 -20.44 -24.83 12.54
C LEU A 90 -21.46 -24.88 11.40
N ALA A 91 -21.01 -24.98 10.15
CA ALA A 91 -21.86 -25.10 8.98
C ALA A 91 -22.80 -26.31 9.09
N VAL A 92 -22.26 -27.49 9.38
CA VAL A 92 -23.03 -28.73 9.50
C VAL A 92 -24.02 -28.65 10.68
N ALA A 93 -23.57 -28.18 11.84
CA ALA A 93 -24.41 -28.08 13.03
C ALA A 93 -25.57 -27.10 12.87
N LEU A 94 -25.36 -25.98 12.15
CA LEU A 94 -26.40 -25.01 11.81
C LEU A 94 -27.44 -25.58 10.85
N LEU A 95 -27.01 -26.26 9.79
CA LEU A 95 -27.94 -26.87 8.83
C LEU A 95 -28.84 -27.92 9.51
N LEU A 96 -28.22 -28.83 10.26
CA LEU A 96 -28.92 -29.94 10.92
C LEU A 96 -29.70 -29.51 12.17
N GLY A 97 -29.33 -28.39 12.79
CA GLY A 97 -29.84 -28.02 14.10
C GLY A 97 -29.41 -29.00 15.17
N PHE A 98 -28.10 -29.18 15.28
CA PHE A 98 -27.46 -30.08 16.25
C PHE A 98 -26.82 -29.28 17.38
N ALA A 99 -27.02 -29.74 18.61
CA ALA A 99 -26.52 -29.14 19.85
C ALA A 99 -26.70 -27.61 19.88
N ARG A 100 -27.89 -27.12 19.50
CA ARG A 100 -28.12 -25.72 19.11
C ARG A 100 -27.61 -24.70 20.13
N LYS A 101 -27.86 -24.89 21.43
CA LYS A 101 -27.28 -24.04 22.49
C LYS A 101 -25.75 -23.97 22.42
N THR A 102 -25.07 -25.10 22.37
CA THR A 102 -23.61 -25.16 22.26
C THR A 102 -23.12 -24.55 20.94
N THR A 103 -23.75 -24.91 19.83
CA THR A 103 -23.41 -24.42 18.49
C THR A 103 -23.54 -22.90 18.39
N TYR A 104 -24.59 -22.31 18.99
CA TYR A 104 -24.77 -20.85 18.92
C TYR A 104 -23.80 -20.10 19.83
N VAL A 105 -23.51 -20.64 21.02
CA VAL A 105 -22.52 -20.04 21.93
C VAL A 105 -21.13 -20.13 21.33
N PHE A 106 -20.74 -21.32 20.85
CA PHE A 106 -19.44 -21.51 20.21
C PHE A 106 -19.32 -20.67 18.95
N GLY A 107 -20.36 -20.63 18.10
CA GLY A 107 -20.36 -19.80 16.90
C GLY A 107 -20.22 -18.31 17.19
N ALA A 108 -20.88 -17.79 18.23
CA ALA A 108 -20.72 -16.41 18.67
C ALA A 108 -19.31 -16.12 19.20
N LEU A 109 -18.77 -17.01 20.04
CA LEU A 109 -17.41 -16.87 20.58
C LEU A 109 -16.34 -17.01 19.50
N PHE A 110 -16.50 -17.96 18.59
CA PHE A 110 -15.62 -18.16 17.45
C PHE A 110 -15.66 -16.93 16.54
N SER A 111 -16.85 -16.41 16.21
CA SER A 111 -17.00 -15.17 15.42
C SER A 111 -16.33 -13.97 16.10
N LEU A 112 -16.39 -13.88 17.43
CA LEU A 112 -15.70 -12.85 18.21
C LEU A 112 -14.16 -13.06 18.24
N LEU A 113 -13.71 -14.31 18.19
CA LEU A 113 -12.30 -14.69 18.19
C LEU A 113 -11.64 -14.42 16.85
N ILE A 114 -12.30 -14.80 15.74
CA ILE A 114 -11.80 -14.61 14.37
C ILE A 114 -11.94 -13.16 13.88
N TRP A 115 -12.56 -12.29 14.68
CA TRP A 115 -12.66 -10.85 14.41
C TRP A 115 -11.29 -10.20 14.15
N ALA A 116 -10.20 -10.79 14.62
CA ALA A 116 -8.83 -10.34 14.36
C ALA A 116 -7.98 -11.32 13.55
N THR A 117 -8.58 -12.31 12.88
CA THR A 117 -7.85 -13.25 12.01
C THR A 117 -8.33 -13.20 10.57
N ALA A 118 -7.67 -13.95 9.69
CA ALA A 118 -7.88 -14.01 8.24
C ALA A 118 -9.33 -14.24 7.74
N GLU A 119 -10.29 -14.48 8.65
CA GLU A 119 -11.68 -14.85 8.36
C GLU A 119 -12.72 -13.76 8.61
N GLY A 120 -12.31 -12.51 8.83
CA GLY A 120 -13.22 -11.37 8.90
C GLY A 120 -13.95 -11.01 7.59
N PHE A 121 -14.31 -11.99 6.73
CA PHE A 121 -14.82 -11.73 5.38
C PHE A 121 -16.11 -12.45 5.05
N GLY A 122 -17.04 -11.66 4.51
CA GLY A 122 -18.02 -12.11 3.54
C GLY A 122 -18.12 -11.01 2.48
N GLY A 123 -17.80 -11.31 1.22
CA GLY A 123 -18.04 -10.41 0.07
C GLY A 123 -17.01 -9.31 -0.19
N PRO A 124 -17.11 -8.60 -1.33
CA PRO A 124 -16.00 -7.91 -1.99
C PRO A 124 -15.67 -6.61 -1.27
N TYR A 125 -14.69 -6.65 -0.36
CA TYR A 125 -14.25 -5.47 0.38
C TYR A 125 -12.73 -5.32 0.29
N THR A 126 -12.33 -4.15 -0.16
CA THR A 126 -10.97 -3.76 -0.56
C THR A 126 -10.08 -3.46 0.64
N VAL A 127 -8.76 -3.47 0.39
CA VAL A 127 -7.73 -2.93 1.28
C VAL A 127 -8.12 -1.51 1.69
N GLY A 128 -8.15 -1.21 3.00
CA GLY A 128 -8.58 0.08 3.55
C GLY A 128 -10.05 0.16 4.00
N ALA A 129 -10.83 -0.91 3.89
CA ALA A 129 -12.15 -0.97 4.51
C ALA A 129 -12.02 -1.17 6.03
N THR A 130 -12.45 -0.19 6.84
CA THR A 130 -12.63 -0.33 8.30
C THR A 130 -13.89 -1.15 8.60
N ASN A 131 -13.98 -2.35 8.03
CA ASN A 131 -15.21 -3.14 8.08
C ASN A 131 -15.12 -4.16 9.22
N MET A 132 -15.63 -3.79 10.40
CA MET A 132 -15.94 -4.77 11.47
C MET A 132 -17.14 -5.68 11.09
N GLY A 133 -17.64 -5.62 9.85
CA GLY A 133 -19.05 -5.75 9.51
C GLY A 133 -19.62 -7.13 9.25
N THR A 134 -18.85 -8.22 9.26
CA THR A 134 -19.40 -9.58 9.16
C THR A 134 -19.32 -10.35 10.47
N ALA A 135 -18.17 -10.33 11.16
CA ALA A 135 -17.98 -11.00 12.45
C ALA A 135 -18.99 -10.53 13.52
N LEU A 136 -19.15 -9.21 13.69
CA LEU A 136 -20.15 -8.65 14.62
C LEU A 136 -21.58 -8.99 14.18
N THR A 137 -21.85 -9.00 12.87
CA THR A 137 -23.14 -9.41 12.32
C THR A 137 -23.43 -10.88 12.62
N TYR A 138 -22.44 -11.76 12.52
CA TYR A 138 -22.56 -13.17 12.87
C TYR A 138 -22.82 -13.35 14.37
N VAL A 139 -22.11 -12.61 15.22
CA VAL A 139 -22.39 -12.56 16.66
C VAL A 139 -23.85 -12.15 16.92
N LEU A 140 -24.34 -11.10 16.26
CA LEU A 140 -25.73 -10.65 16.40
C LEU A 140 -26.74 -11.70 15.90
N ILE A 141 -26.45 -12.40 14.80
CA ILE A 141 -27.30 -13.49 14.28
C ILE A 141 -27.29 -14.68 15.25
N PHE A 142 -26.15 -15.05 15.82
CA PHE A 142 -26.08 -16.10 16.85
C PHE A 142 -26.84 -15.69 18.12
N LEU A 143 -26.74 -14.44 18.56
CA LEU A 143 -27.52 -13.91 19.69
C LEU A 143 -29.03 -13.92 19.40
N LEU A 144 -29.42 -13.58 18.17
CA LEU A 144 -30.80 -13.70 17.70
C LEU A 144 -31.27 -15.16 17.75
N LEU A 145 -30.48 -16.11 17.25
CA LEU A 145 -30.78 -17.55 17.30
C LEU A 145 -30.86 -18.06 18.74
N ILE A 146 -30.02 -17.57 19.65
CA ILE A 146 -30.11 -17.86 21.09
C ILE A 146 -31.42 -17.32 21.65
N GLY A 147 -31.81 -16.08 21.33
CA GLY A 147 -33.05 -15.47 21.77
C GLY A 147 -34.30 -16.21 21.25
N ILE A 148 -34.27 -16.64 19.99
CA ILE A 148 -35.32 -17.47 19.40
C ILE A 148 -35.37 -18.83 20.10
N ASN A 149 -34.23 -19.47 20.34
CA ASN A 149 -34.17 -20.77 21.02
C ASN A 149 -34.66 -20.69 22.47
N TYR A 150 -34.31 -19.63 23.18
CA TYR A 150 -34.74 -19.37 24.56
C TYR A 150 -36.26 -19.21 24.68
N ARG A 151 -36.92 -18.60 23.68
CA ARG A 151 -38.37 -18.37 23.68
C ARG A 151 -39.17 -19.53 23.07
N GLY A 152 -38.63 -20.21 22.06
CA GLY A 152 -39.31 -21.25 21.29
C GLY A 152 -39.15 -22.66 21.85
N GLY A 153 -38.02 -22.97 22.48
CA GLY A 153 -37.64 -24.33 22.87
C GLY A 153 -37.22 -25.20 21.68
N THR A 154 -37.36 -26.52 21.82
CA THR A 154 -36.88 -27.49 20.83
C THR A 154 -37.62 -27.36 19.49
N SER A 155 -36.89 -27.02 18.43
CA SER A 155 -37.46 -26.87 17.08
C SER A 155 -37.76 -28.24 16.48
N PRO A 156 -38.98 -28.51 15.99
CA PRO A 156 -39.32 -29.79 15.35
C PRO A 156 -38.55 -30.04 14.04
N TYR A 157 -37.91 -29.01 13.48
CA TYR A 157 -37.06 -29.08 12.29
C TYR A 157 -35.56 -29.09 12.67
N SER A 158 -35.20 -29.92 13.65
CA SER A 158 -33.82 -30.08 14.10
C SER A 158 -33.51 -31.54 14.45
N VAL A 159 -32.23 -31.91 14.36
CA VAL A 159 -31.76 -33.21 14.88
C VAL A 159 -31.92 -33.28 16.40
N ASP A 160 -31.76 -32.17 17.12
CA ASP A 160 -31.98 -32.11 18.57
C ASP A 160 -33.37 -32.61 18.97
N PHE A 161 -34.42 -32.30 18.20
CA PHE A 161 -35.78 -32.81 18.46
C PHE A 161 -35.87 -34.34 18.37
N LEU A 162 -35.21 -34.94 17.39
CA LEU A 162 -35.18 -36.40 17.22
C LEU A 162 -34.42 -37.07 18.37
N ILE A 163 -33.32 -36.46 18.82
CA ILE A 163 -32.50 -36.96 19.92
C ILE A 163 -33.26 -36.84 21.24
N GLU A 164 -33.86 -35.68 21.54
CA GLU A 164 -34.59 -35.44 22.80
C GLU A 164 -35.79 -36.35 22.97
N ARG A 165 -36.47 -36.70 21.87
CA ARG A 165 -37.56 -37.68 21.88
C ARG A 165 -37.10 -39.07 22.37
N ARG A 166 -35.85 -39.43 22.11
CA ARG A 166 -35.26 -40.72 22.50
C ARG A 166 -34.46 -40.64 23.81
N TRP A 167 -33.89 -39.47 24.10
CA TRP A 167 -33.03 -39.18 25.24
C TRP A 167 -33.29 -37.76 25.77
N PRO A 168 -34.24 -37.59 26.70
CA PRO A 168 -34.67 -36.27 27.19
C PRO A 168 -33.57 -35.43 27.88
N ALA A 169 -32.49 -36.07 28.35
CA ALA A 169 -31.37 -35.36 28.97
C ALA A 169 -30.53 -34.55 27.98
N TRP A 170 -30.67 -34.79 26.67
CA TRP A 170 -30.00 -34.02 25.60
C TRP A 170 -30.37 -32.53 25.62
N SER A 171 -31.56 -32.20 26.13
CA SER A 171 -32.01 -30.83 26.35
C SER A 171 -31.07 -29.97 27.20
N ARG A 172 -30.20 -30.56 28.03
CA ARG A 172 -29.15 -29.81 28.77
C ARG A 172 -28.09 -29.20 27.86
N VAL A 173 -27.82 -29.88 26.73
CA VAL A 173 -26.81 -29.51 25.73
C VAL A 173 -27.44 -28.69 24.61
N ALA A 174 -28.67 -28.99 24.20
CA ALA A 174 -29.35 -28.35 23.08
C ALA A 174 -30.16 -27.10 23.47
N GLU A 175 -30.68 -27.02 24.70
CA GLU A 175 -31.70 -26.04 25.07
C GLU A 175 -31.36 -25.19 26.31
N TRP A 176 -31.97 -24.00 26.35
CA TRP A 176 -31.89 -23.08 27.49
C TRP A 176 -33.12 -23.15 28.39
N SER A 177 -34.30 -23.43 27.84
CA SER A 177 -35.56 -23.55 28.59
C SER A 177 -35.79 -25.00 29.00
N HIS A 178 -35.68 -25.30 30.29
CA HIS A 178 -36.05 -26.60 30.84
C HIS A 178 -37.54 -26.57 31.24
N GLY A 179 -38.39 -27.33 30.54
CA GLY A 179 -39.82 -27.47 30.89
C GLY A 179 -40.82 -27.06 29.80
N VAL A 180 -40.37 -26.68 28.60
CA VAL A 180 -41.27 -26.54 27.43
C VAL A 180 -41.56 -27.93 26.88
N PRO A 181 -42.82 -28.38 26.79
CA PRO A 181 -43.13 -29.68 26.22
C PRO A 181 -42.78 -29.72 24.73
N LEU A 182 -42.30 -30.87 24.25
CA LEU A 182 -42.00 -31.07 22.83
C LEU A 182 -43.27 -30.80 22.02
N ARG A 183 -43.19 -29.83 21.10
CA ARG A 183 -44.31 -29.44 20.26
C ARG A 183 -44.30 -30.27 18.99
N VAL A 184 -45.41 -30.94 18.69
CA VAL A 184 -45.56 -31.70 17.45
C VAL A 184 -46.23 -30.77 16.44
N PRO A 185 -45.59 -30.48 15.30
CA PRO A 185 -46.14 -29.53 14.34
C PRO A 185 -47.46 -30.05 13.75
N ARG A 186 -48.48 -29.20 13.70
CA ARG A 186 -49.70 -29.48 12.91
C ARG A 186 -49.38 -29.37 11.42
N ALA A 187 -50.06 -30.18 10.60
CA ALA A 187 -50.01 -30.04 9.15
C ALA A 187 -50.44 -28.62 8.75
N SER A 188 -49.51 -27.85 8.19
CA SER A 188 -49.77 -26.50 7.69
C SER A 188 -50.68 -26.54 6.45
N SER A 189 -51.51 -25.52 6.25
CA SER A 189 -52.32 -25.40 5.04
C SER A 189 -51.42 -25.33 3.79
N VAL A 190 -51.92 -25.83 2.65
CA VAL A 190 -51.19 -25.81 1.37
C VAL A 190 -50.71 -24.40 1.00
N GLY A 191 -51.51 -23.36 1.31
CA GLY A 191 -51.13 -21.96 1.07
C GLY A 191 -49.91 -21.50 1.89
N ALA A 192 -49.80 -21.95 3.14
CA ALA A 192 -48.64 -21.64 3.99
C ALA A 192 -47.38 -22.36 3.49
N GLN A 193 -47.51 -23.60 2.98
CA GLN A 193 -46.40 -24.35 2.39
C GLN A 193 -45.88 -23.68 1.11
N VAL A 194 -46.79 -23.27 0.21
CA VAL A 194 -46.43 -22.56 -1.03
C VAL A 194 -45.73 -21.24 -0.72
N THR A 195 -46.24 -20.47 0.25
CA THR A 195 -45.61 -19.20 0.66
C THR A 195 -44.21 -19.41 1.23
N ALA A 196 -44.02 -20.47 2.04
CA ALA A 196 -42.72 -20.82 2.59
C ALA A 196 -41.72 -21.26 1.50
N ILE A 197 -42.16 -22.09 0.56
CA ILE A 197 -41.32 -22.56 -0.56
C ILE A 197 -40.88 -21.37 -1.44
N VAL A 198 -41.80 -20.45 -1.74
CA VAL A 198 -41.48 -19.23 -2.52
C VAL A 198 -40.53 -18.32 -1.75
N GLY A 199 -40.74 -18.13 -0.44
CA GLY A 199 -39.84 -17.33 0.40
C GLY A 199 -38.43 -17.91 0.48
N ILE A 200 -38.31 -19.23 0.65
CA ILE A 200 -37.02 -19.94 0.64
C ILE A 200 -36.36 -19.86 -0.74
N ALA A 201 -37.12 -20.07 -1.83
CA ALA A 201 -36.60 -19.97 -3.18
C ALA A 201 -36.09 -18.56 -3.52
N LEU A 202 -36.81 -17.50 -3.10
CA LEU A 202 -36.37 -16.12 -3.25
C LEU A 202 -35.12 -15.82 -2.43
N LEU A 203 -35.06 -16.27 -1.18
CA LEU A 203 -33.88 -16.11 -0.33
C LEU A 203 -32.66 -16.79 -0.96
N VAL A 204 -32.82 -18.04 -1.42
CA VAL A 204 -31.76 -18.79 -2.11
C VAL A 204 -31.37 -18.11 -3.42
N PHE A 205 -32.32 -17.59 -4.20
CA PHE A 205 -32.05 -16.82 -5.41
C PHE A 205 -31.21 -15.56 -5.12
N PHE A 206 -31.56 -14.77 -4.10
CA PHE A 206 -30.77 -13.60 -3.72
C PHE A 206 -29.42 -13.96 -3.12
N LEU A 207 -29.30 -15.07 -2.39
CA LEU A 207 -28.02 -15.56 -1.89
C LEU A 207 -27.11 -16.06 -3.02
N ILE A 208 -27.64 -16.79 -4.00
CA ILE A 208 -26.91 -17.24 -5.20
C ILE A 208 -26.55 -16.05 -6.09
N GLY A 209 -27.45 -15.08 -6.27
CA GLY A 209 -27.19 -13.85 -7.02
C GLY A 209 -26.13 -12.97 -6.34
N GLY A 210 -26.18 -12.86 -5.02
CA GLY A 210 -25.14 -12.25 -4.20
C GLY A 210 -23.81 -12.98 -4.36
N LEU A 211 -23.80 -14.32 -4.27
CA LEU A 211 -22.61 -15.14 -4.48
C LEU A 211 -22.03 -14.96 -5.89
N TYR A 212 -22.86 -15.02 -6.93
CA TYR A 212 -22.46 -14.77 -8.32
C TYR A 212 -21.85 -13.37 -8.47
N SER A 213 -22.47 -12.33 -7.89
CA SER A 213 -21.92 -10.98 -7.87
C SER A 213 -20.57 -10.93 -7.13
N THR A 214 -20.45 -11.57 -5.96
CA THR A 214 -19.19 -11.59 -5.19
C THR A 214 -18.06 -12.39 -5.84
N MET A 215 -18.38 -13.43 -6.61
CA MET A 215 -17.40 -14.23 -7.36
C MET A 215 -16.92 -13.56 -8.64
N HIS A 216 -17.68 -12.59 -9.17
CA HIS A 216 -17.35 -11.85 -10.40
C HIS A 216 -16.90 -10.41 -10.16
N VAL A 217 -16.92 -9.93 -8.91
CA VAL A 217 -16.15 -8.75 -8.51
C VAL A 217 -14.71 -9.21 -8.33
N ALA A 218 -13.79 -8.68 -9.13
CA ALA A 218 -12.37 -8.94 -8.97
C ALA A 218 -11.94 -8.51 -7.55
N ALA A 219 -11.78 -9.47 -6.65
CA ALA A 219 -11.06 -9.22 -5.41
C ALA A 219 -9.65 -8.73 -5.77
N PRO A 220 -9.05 -7.78 -5.01
CA PRO A 220 -7.61 -7.65 -5.02
C PRO A 220 -7.07 -9.04 -4.70
N THR A 221 -6.34 -9.64 -5.63
CA THR A 221 -5.76 -10.95 -5.39
C THR A 221 -4.89 -10.90 -4.13
N PRO A 222 -4.72 -12.00 -3.39
CA PRO A 222 -3.71 -12.07 -2.32
C PRO A 222 -2.32 -11.61 -2.80
N THR A 223 -2.05 -11.78 -4.10
CA THR A 223 -0.93 -11.22 -4.85
C THR A 223 -0.89 -9.69 -4.89
N ALA A 224 -2.03 -9.01 -5.05
CA ALA A 224 -2.13 -7.55 -4.95
C ALA A 224 -1.89 -7.04 -3.53
N ALA A 225 -2.20 -7.85 -2.51
CA ALA A 225 -1.98 -7.49 -1.11
C ALA A 225 -0.52 -7.74 -0.65
N ALA A 226 0.10 -8.85 -1.05
CA ALA A 226 1.54 -9.06 -0.91
C ALA A 226 2.37 -8.05 -1.73
N ALA A 227 1.78 -7.53 -2.81
CA ALA A 227 2.39 -6.48 -3.60
C ALA A 227 2.22 -5.06 -3.05
N ALA A 228 1.36 -4.86 -2.06
CA ALA A 228 1.18 -3.55 -1.43
C ALA A 228 2.16 -3.31 -0.28
N VAL A 229 2.91 -4.35 0.14
CA VAL A 229 3.89 -4.27 1.21
C VAL A 229 5.24 -3.89 0.61
N SER A 230 5.51 -2.58 0.50
CA SER A 230 6.86 -2.13 0.16
C SER A 230 7.82 -2.44 1.30
N PRO A 231 9.12 -2.66 1.05
CA PRO A 231 10.06 -2.91 2.13
C PRO A 231 10.14 -1.77 3.14
N LEU A 232 9.99 -0.52 2.68
CA LEU A 232 9.79 0.66 3.54
C LEU A 232 8.64 0.48 4.53
N SER A 233 7.53 -0.12 4.10
CA SER A 233 6.34 -0.33 4.95
C SER A 233 6.56 -1.38 6.06
N LEU A 234 7.51 -2.30 5.90
CA LEU A 234 7.79 -3.35 6.90
C LEU A 234 8.68 -2.87 8.04
N ALA A 235 9.62 -1.96 7.81
CA ALA A 235 10.69 -1.76 8.79
C ALA A 235 11.39 -0.39 8.85
N SER A 236 11.20 0.51 7.89
CA SER A 236 11.94 1.77 7.86
C SER A 236 11.46 2.71 8.98
N LYS A 237 12.10 2.63 10.14
CA LYS A 237 11.77 3.41 11.35
C LYS A 237 12.67 4.63 11.54
N GLY A 238 13.65 4.84 10.66
CA GLY A 238 14.61 5.94 10.77
C GLY A 238 15.55 6.06 9.56
N PRO A 239 16.44 7.07 9.56
CA PRO A 239 17.39 7.29 8.48
C PRO A 239 18.45 6.17 8.44
N ILE A 240 19.02 5.91 7.26
CA ILE A 240 20.08 4.92 7.13
C ILE A 240 21.36 5.29 7.90
N ASN A 241 22.02 4.28 8.48
CA ASN A 241 23.20 4.48 9.33
C ASN A 241 24.46 4.83 8.53
N LYS A 242 24.65 4.20 7.37
CA LYS A 242 25.82 4.39 6.50
C LYS A 242 25.36 4.36 5.05
N ALA A 243 25.63 5.43 4.31
CA ALA A 243 25.46 5.42 2.87
C ALA A 243 26.70 4.85 2.18
N ARG A 244 26.50 4.31 0.99
CA ARG A 244 27.60 3.90 0.12
C ARG A 244 28.37 5.13 -0.38
N ASP A 245 29.69 5.02 -0.43
CA ASP A 245 30.51 6.07 -1.03
C ASP A 245 30.20 6.16 -2.54
N ALA A 246 29.66 7.30 -2.96
CA ALA A 246 29.36 7.55 -4.36
C ALA A 246 30.59 8.06 -5.13
N ARG A 247 31.73 8.33 -4.49
CA ARG A 247 32.88 8.91 -5.19
C ARG A 247 33.39 8.01 -6.30
N LEU A 248 33.70 8.61 -7.44
CA LEU A 248 34.41 7.93 -8.52
C LEU A 248 35.74 7.38 -7.97
N PRO A 249 36.01 6.06 -8.08
CA PRO A 249 37.28 5.51 -7.64
C PRO A 249 38.44 6.08 -8.47
N PRO A 250 39.69 6.04 -7.97
CA PRO A 250 40.85 6.50 -8.73
C PRO A 250 40.96 5.79 -10.08
N LEU A 251 41.42 6.52 -11.10
CA LEU A 251 41.72 5.94 -12.41
C LEU A 251 42.88 4.95 -12.28
N THR A 252 42.69 3.73 -12.79
CA THR A 252 43.78 2.74 -12.79
C THR A 252 44.85 3.12 -13.82
N PRO A 253 46.12 3.26 -13.42
CA PRO A 253 47.20 3.67 -14.33
C PRO A 253 47.65 2.53 -15.24
N GLY A 254 48.30 2.88 -16.36
CA GLY A 254 48.94 1.94 -17.28
C GLY A 254 48.16 1.69 -18.58
N PRO A 255 48.72 0.90 -19.52
CA PRO A 255 48.05 0.58 -20.79
C PRO A 255 46.98 -0.51 -20.66
N SER A 256 47.00 -1.27 -19.56
CA SER A 256 46.04 -2.33 -19.27
C SER A 256 45.59 -2.28 -17.81
N VAL A 257 44.37 -2.73 -17.56
CA VAL A 257 43.74 -2.77 -16.24
C VAL A 257 43.21 -4.16 -15.99
N ASP A 258 43.64 -4.79 -14.91
CA ASP A 258 43.10 -6.07 -14.48
C ASP A 258 41.85 -5.83 -13.61
N VAL A 259 40.74 -6.45 -14.02
CA VAL A 259 39.45 -6.34 -13.34
C VAL A 259 39.00 -7.73 -12.94
N THR A 260 38.84 -7.96 -11.64
CA THR A 260 38.21 -9.18 -11.12
C THR A 260 36.77 -8.85 -10.75
N VAL A 261 35.82 -9.59 -11.31
CA VAL A 261 34.41 -9.54 -10.95
C VAL A 261 34.03 -10.90 -10.37
N GLU A 262 33.45 -10.90 -9.18
CA GLU A 262 33.07 -12.13 -8.48
C GLU A 262 31.56 -12.13 -8.27
N SER A 263 30.83 -13.14 -8.73
CA SER A 263 29.40 -13.24 -8.40
C SER A 263 29.20 -13.97 -7.08
N THR A 264 28.40 -13.42 -6.17
CA THR A 264 28.10 -14.03 -4.87
C THR A 264 26.61 -13.89 -4.49
N ASP A 265 26.11 -14.81 -3.68
CA ASP A 265 24.81 -14.70 -3.01
C ASP A 265 24.97 -13.97 -1.67
N LYS A 266 24.34 -12.80 -1.52
CA LYS A 266 24.47 -11.98 -0.30
C LYS A 266 23.16 -11.44 0.18
N THR A 267 23.06 -11.32 1.49
CA THR A 267 22.04 -10.49 2.12
C THR A 267 22.55 -9.05 2.18
N VAL A 268 21.83 -8.12 1.55
CA VAL A 268 22.17 -6.70 1.47
C VAL A 268 21.07 -5.84 2.06
N SER A 269 21.43 -4.71 2.65
CA SER A 269 20.44 -3.74 3.14
C SER A 269 19.95 -2.87 2.00
N ILE A 270 18.64 -2.87 1.73
CA ILE A 270 18.01 -2.07 0.65
C ILE A 270 17.27 -0.84 1.19
N ALA A 271 16.92 -0.85 2.48
CA ALA A 271 16.38 0.29 3.21
C ALA A 271 16.71 0.15 4.70
N ASN A 272 16.46 1.19 5.51
CA ASN A 272 16.71 1.14 6.95
C ASN A 272 15.97 -0.05 7.60
N GLY A 273 16.73 -1.00 8.15
CA GLY A 273 16.18 -2.17 8.83
C GLY A 273 15.55 -3.22 7.90
N VAL A 274 15.75 -3.09 6.59
CA VAL A 274 15.28 -4.02 5.56
C VAL A 274 16.47 -4.67 4.89
N GLU A 275 16.43 -6.01 4.85
CA GLU A 275 17.45 -6.84 4.21
C GLU A 275 16.86 -7.53 2.98
N TYR A 276 17.71 -7.88 2.02
CA TYR A 276 17.30 -8.49 0.76
C TYR A 276 18.31 -9.57 0.33
N GLN A 277 17.82 -10.73 -0.09
CA GLN A 277 18.64 -11.81 -0.67
C GLN A 277 18.98 -11.51 -2.14
N ALA A 278 20.10 -10.83 -2.34
CA ALA A 278 20.58 -10.41 -3.65
C ALA A 278 21.57 -11.41 -4.26
N TRP A 279 21.60 -11.40 -5.59
CA TRP A 279 22.75 -11.87 -6.36
C TRP A 279 23.59 -10.65 -6.70
N THR A 280 24.88 -10.71 -6.39
CA THR A 280 25.74 -9.53 -6.40
C THR A 280 26.97 -9.76 -7.24
N PHE A 281 27.55 -8.68 -7.77
CA PHE A 281 28.95 -8.66 -8.18
C PHE A 281 29.76 -8.04 -7.04
N GLY A 282 30.63 -8.82 -6.40
CA GLY A 282 31.27 -8.47 -5.13
C GLY A 282 30.37 -8.81 -3.95
N ASP A 283 30.30 -7.90 -2.97
CA ASP A 283 29.51 -8.06 -1.74
C ASP A 283 28.39 -7.01 -1.60
N GLU A 284 28.21 -6.15 -2.60
CA GLU A 284 27.29 -5.01 -2.56
C GLU A 284 26.46 -4.89 -3.85
N VAL A 285 25.38 -4.11 -3.80
CA VAL A 285 24.57 -3.75 -4.97
C VAL A 285 24.50 -2.21 -5.07
N PRO A 286 24.85 -1.59 -6.21
CA PRO A 286 25.51 -2.17 -7.39
C PRO A 286 26.87 -2.85 -7.09
N GLY A 287 27.45 -3.57 -8.04
CA GLY A 287 28.82 -4.06 -7.93
C GLY A 287 29.87 -2.94 -7.91
N PRO A 288 31.16 -3.28 -7.77
CA PRO A 288 32.25 -2.31 -7.79
C PRO A 288 32.23 -1.40 -9.02
N VAL A 289 32.51 -0.12 -8.82
CA VAL A 289 32.72 0.79 -9.95
C VAL A 289 34.09 0.51 -10.56
N ILE A 290 34.13 0.28 -11.87
CA ILE A 290 35.37 0.12 -12.63
C ILE A 290 35.68 1.45 -13.30
N HIS A 291 36.89 1.98 -13.12
CA HIS A 291 37.29 3.25 -13.71
C HIS A 291 38.54 3.07 -14.59
N VAL A 292 38.35 3.25 -15.88
CA VAL A 292 39.36 3.09 -16.92
C VAL A 292 39.36 4.32 -17.84
N ARG A 293 40.33 4.36 -18.75
CA ARG A 293 40.46 5.38 -19.78
C ARG A 293 40.34 4.76 -21.15
N GLN A 294 39.76 5.53 -22.06
CA GLN A 294 39.63 5.19 -23.47
C GLN A 294 40.99 4.75 -24.04
N GLY A 295 41.00 3.58 -24.68
CA GLY A 295 42.18 2.94 -25.25
C GLY A 295 42.91 1.98 -24.32
N GLN A 296 42.57 1.90 -23.03
CA GLN A 296 43.11 0.86 -22.14
C GLN A 296 42.54 -0.52 -22.48
N THR A 297 43.39 -1.54 -22.36
CA THR A 297 42.95 -2.95 -22.41
C THR A 297 42.45 -3.36 -21.02
N VAL A 298 41.20 -3.79 -20.94
CA VAL A 298 40.60 -4.33 -19.71
C VAL A 298 40.74 -5.84 -19.73
N ASN A 299 41.50 -6.41 -18.80
CA ASN A 299 41.64 -7.85 -18.61
C ASN A 299 40.66 -8.29 -17.55
N VAL A 300 39.55 -8.89 -17.97
CA VAL A 300 38.47 -9.34 -17.10
C VAL A 300 38.77 -10.74 -16.60
N THR A 301 38.69 -10.94 -15.29
CA THR A 301 38.55 -12.25 -14.66
C THR A 301 37.20 -12.30 -13.96
N PHE A 302 36.27 -13.09 -14.51
CA PHE A 302 34.99 -13.34 -13.89
C PHE A 302 35.02 -14.68 -13.15
N ILE A 303 34.62 -14.71 -11.88
CA ILE A 303 34.58 -15.91 -11.04
C ILE A 303 33.18 -16.06 -10.47
N ASN A 304 32.59 -17.25 -10.62
CA ASN A 304 31.28 -17.51 -10.04
C ASN A 304 31.40 -18.20 -8.67
N HIS A 305 31.12 -17.46 -7.59
CA HIS A 305 31.01 -17.97 -6.22
C HIS A 305 29.56 -18.13 -5.75
N GLY A 306 28.58 -17.89 -6.62
CA GLY A 306 27.16 -18.05 -6.35
C GLY A 306 26.71 -19.50 -6.39
N THR A 307 25.42 -19.71 -6.15
CA THR A 307 24.76 -21.02 -6.12
C THR A 307 24.17 -21.44 -7.46
N MET A 308 24.14 -20.55 -8.46
CA MET A 308 23.62 -20.80 -9.80
C MET A 308 24.52 -20.21 -10.89
N GLU A 309 24.18 -20.45 -12.15
CA GLU A 309 24.90 -19.91 -13.30
C GLU A 309 24.84 -18.38 -13.37
N HIS A 310 25.98 -17.76 -13.66
CA HIS A 310 26.11 -16.32 -13.86
C HIS A 310 27.04 -16.02 -15.03
N SER A 311 26.88 -14.85 -15.63
CA SER A 311 27.78 -14.28 -16.63
C SER A 311 27.97 -12.80 -16.36
N VAL A 312 28.78 -12.12 -17.17
CA VAL A 312 28.94 -10.66 -17.10
C VAL A 312 29.05 -10.07 -18.50
N ASP A 313 28.12 -9.17 -18.81
CA ASP A 313 28.08 -8.32 -20.01
C ASP A 313 28.57 -6.92 -19.63
N PHE A 314 29.52 -6.37 -20.41
CA PHE A 314 29.96 -4.99 -20.28
C PHE A 314 29.51 -4.19 -21.50
N HIS A 315 28.69 -3.16 -21.29
CA HIS A 315 28.28 -2.27 -22.39
C HIS A 315 29.46 -1.46 -22.98
N ALA A 316 30.58 -1.37 -22.25
CA ALA A 316 31.83 -0.77 -22.74
C ALA A 316 32.66 -1.70 -23.65
N ALA A 317 32.28 -2.97 -23.79
CA ALA A 317 33.04 -3.97 -24.56
C ALA A 317 32.40 -4.22 -25.94
N ILE A 318 33.25 -4.21 -26.97
CA ILE A 318 32.86 -4.71 -28.31
C ILE A 318 33.40 -6.14 -28.42
N THR A 319 32.54 -7.13 -28.16
CA THR A 319 32.99 -8.51 -28.09
C THR A 319 31.88 -9.53 -28.37
N PRO A 320 32.18 -10.74 -28.90
CA PRO A 320 31.14 -11.73 -29.16
C PRO A 320 30.54 -12.30 -27.86
N PRO A 321 29.22 -12.18 -27.63
CA PRO A 321 28.58 -12.69 -26.41
C PRO A 321 28.77 -14.21 -26.23
N SER A 322 28.79 -14.96 -27.33
CA SER A 322 28.99 -16.42 -27.31
C SER A 322 30.37 -16.87 -26.84
N LEU A 323 31.33 -15.96 -26.72
CA LEU A 323 32.68 -16.25 -26.24
C LEU A 323 32.91 -15.72 -24.83
N HIS A 324 32.40 -14.51 -24.53
CA HIS A 324 32.79 -13.80 -23.31
C HIS A 324 31.66 -13.54 -22.32
N TYR A 325 30.39 -13.67 -22.73
CA TYR A 325 29.21 -13.52 -21.87
C TYR A 325 28.56 -14.87 -21.58
N VAL A 326 29.37 -15.92 -21.56
CA VAL A 326 28.93 -17.30 -21.35
C VAL A 326 28.57 -17.55 -19.89
N GLU A 327 27.60 -18.43 -19.69
CA GLU A 327 27.15 -18.87 -18.36
C GLU A 327 28.25 -19.72 -17.70
N LEU A 328 28.72 -19.26 -16.54
CA LEU A 328 29.63 -19.99 -15.69
C LEU A 328 28.88 -20.66 -14.56
N LYS A 329 29.11 -21.94 -14.35
CA LYS A 329 28.59 -22.67 -13.19
C LYS A 329 29.29 -22.22 -11.90
N PRO A 330 28.68 -22.50 -10.73
CA PRO A 330 29.36 -22.32 -9.44
C PRO A 330 30.76 -22.92 -9.42
N GLY A 331 31.76 -22.11 -9.05
CA GLY A 331 33.18 -22.47 -8.99
C GLY A 331 33.97 -22.30 -10.29
N GLU A 332 33.31 -22.00 -11.42
CA GLU A 332 33.99 -21.75 -12.69
C GLU A 332 34.51 -20.32 -12.79
N LYS A 333 35.52 -20.13 -13.66
CA LYS A 333 36.07 -18.81 -13.98
C LYS A 333 36.24 -18.63 -15.49
N LEU A 334 36.15 -17.39 -15.94
CA LEU A 334 36.43 -16.97 -17.31
C LEU A 334 37.41 -15.79 -17.28
N THR A 335 38.41 -15.84 -18.15
CA THR A 335 39.31 -14.71 -18.37
C THR A 335 39.28 -14.32 -19.85
N TYR A 336 39.08 -13.03 -20.11
CA TYR A 336 39.13 -12.46 -21.45
C TYR A 336 39.56 -11.00 -21.38
N SER A 337 39.87 -10.40 -22.53
CA SER A 337 40.23 -8.99 -22.60
C SER A 337 39.44 -8.28 -23.69
N PHE A 338 39.15 -7.01 -23.45
CA PHE A 338 38.63 -6.08 -24.47
C PHE A 338 39.33 -4.73 -24.35
N THR A 339 39.27 -3.93 -25.41
CA THR A 339 39.78 -2.55 -25.38
C THR A 339 38.62 -1.60 -25.18
N ALA A 340 38.69 -0.73 -24.15
CA ALA A 340 37.68 0.27 -23.88
C ALA A 340 37.79 1.42 -24.91
N ASN A 341 37.21 1.25 -26.09
CA ASN A 341 37.39 2.19 -27.21
C ASN A 341 36.44 3.39 -27.16
N THR A 342 35.34 3.28 -26.43
CA THR A 342 34.28 4.30 -26.37
C THR A 342 34.25 4.93 -24.98
N PRO A 343 34.36 6.26 -24.86
CA PRO A 343 34.25 6.94 -23.57
C PRO A 343 32.80 6.99 -23.10
N GLY A 344 32.60 7.01 -21.79
CA GLY A 344 31.29 7.20 -21.19
C GLY A 344 31.06 6.48 -19.86
N ALA A 345 29.82 6.54 -19.39
CA ALA A 345 29.35 5.81 -18.21
C ALA A 345 28.48 4.65 -18.69
N PHE A 346 28.93 3.43 -18.45
CA PHE A 346 28.31 2.22 -18.99
C PHE A 346 27.86 1.28 -17.88
N LEU A 347 26.76 0.59 -18.12
CA LEU A 347 26.33 -0.55 -17.32
C LEU A 347 27.27 -1.75 -17.59
N TYR A 348 27.54 -2.52 -16.55
CA TYR A 348 27.83 -3.93 -16.71
C TYR A 348 26.84 -4.73 -15.88
N HIS A 349 26.40 -5.88 -16.37
CA HIS A 349 25.38 -6.67 -15.69
C HIS A 349 25.46 -8.16 -16.01
N CYS A 350 24.73 -8.99 -15.27
CA CYS A 350 24.63 -10.41 -15.59
C CYS A 350 23.81 -10.63 -16.87
N GLY A 351 24.32 -11.44 -17.79
CA GLY A 351 23.67 -11.81 -19.05
C GLY A 351 22.99 -13.18 -19.04
N THR A 352 22.97 -13.87 -17.90
CA THR A 352 22.37 -15.21 -17.77
C THR A 352 20.83 -15.15 -17.84
N PRO A 353 20.17 -15.96 -18.69
CA PRO A 353 18.72 -16.06 -18.73
C PRO A 353 18.12 -16.67 -17.45
N PRO A 354 16.96 -16.16 -16.96
CA PRO A 354 16.25 -14.97 -17.42
C PRO A 354 16.94 -13.69 -16.93
N VAL A 355 17.46 -12.88 -17.85
CA VAL A 355 18.26 -11.67 -17.55
C VAL A 355 17.52 -10.70 -16.64
N LEU A 356 16.20 -10.56 -16.83
CA LEU A 356 15.33 -9.74 -15.99
C LEU A 356 15.45 -10.10 -14.50
N LEU A 357 15.50 -11.40 -14.17
CA LEU A 357 15.62 -11.86 -12.80
C LEU A 357 17.01 -11.54 -12.24
N HIS A 358 18.08 -11.81 -12.99
CA HIS A 358 19.44 -11.56 -12.51
C HIS A 358 19.71 -10.07 -12.28
N LEU A 359 19.30 -9.23 -13.25
CA LEU A 359 19.44 -7.78 -13.16
C LEU A 359 18.57 -7.22 -12.03
N GLY A 360 17.29 -7.59 -11.98
CA GLY A 360 16.36 -7.18 -10.93
C GLY A 360 16.69 -7.71 -9.53
N ASN A 361 17.56 -8.73 -9.42
CA ASN A 361 18.04 -9.26 -8.15
C ASN A 361 19.38 -8.66 -7.68
N GLY A 362 19.93 -7.68 -8.40
CA GLY A 362 21.09 -6.90 -7.96
C GLY A 362 22.37 -7.06 -8.79
N MET A 363 22.37 -7.86 -9.86
CA MET A 363 23.59 -8.12 -10.64
C MET A 363 23.88 -7.06 -11.69
N TYR A 364 24.23 -5.86 -11.25
CA TYR A 364 24.63 -4.72 -12.08
C TYR A 364 25.69 -3.86 -11.42
N GLY A 365 26.50 -3.16 -12.21
CA GLY A 365 27.41 -2.12 -11.75
C GLY A 365 27.77 -1.13 -12.85
N ALA A 366 28.69 -0.21 -12.56
CA ALA A 366 29.09 0.83 -13.50
C ALA A 366 30.56 0.67 -13.91
N ILE A 367 30.82 0.76 -15.21
CA ILE A 367 32.17 0.97 -15.77
C ILE A 367 32.23 2.37 -16.38
N ILE A 368 33.16 3.18 -15.87
CA ILE A 368 33.43 4.54 -16.32
C ILE A 368 34.67 4.50 -17.21
N VAL A 369 34.50 4.93 -18.45
CA VAL A 369 35.57 5.08 -19.44
C VAL A 369 35.81 6.56 -19.66
N ASP A 370 36.82 7.11 -18.99
CA ASP A 370 37.25 8.49 -19.20
C ASP A 370 37.71 8.67 -20.66
N PRO A 371 37.39 9.79 -21.34
CA PRO A 371 37.87 10.04 -22.69
C PRO A 371 39.39 10.18 -22.74
N ALA A 372 39.96 9.81 -23.89
CA ALA A 372 41.40 9.88 -24.12
C ALA A 372 41.94 11.31 -23.93
N THR A 373 41.15 12.30 -24.38
CA THR A 373 41.34 13.70 -24.00
C THR A 373 40.55 13.96 -22.72
N PRO A 374 41.22 14.26 -21.58
CA PRO A 374 40.54 14.43 -20.32
C PRO A 374 39.48 15.54 -20.37
N LEU A 375 38.33 15.27 -19.78
CA LEU A 375 37.31 16.28 -19.53
C LEU A 375 37.86 17.38 -18.60
N PRO A 376 37.24 18.58 -18.57
CA PRO A 376 37.59 19.62 -17.60
C PRO A 376 37.59 19.06 -16.17
N PRO A 377 38.54 19.47 -15.32
CA PRO A 377 38.67 18.93 -13.97
C PRO A 377 37.41 19.26 -13.14
N ALA A 378 36.95 18.28 -12.38
CA ALA A 378 35.92 18.43 -11.36
C ALA A 378 36.59 18.38 -9.98
N ALA A 379 36.08 19.16 -9.03
CA ALA A 379 36.52 19.10 -7.63
C ALA A 379 35.98 17.83 -6.96
N GLU A 380 34.76 17.44 -7.28
CA GLU A 380 34.12 16.20 -6.84
C GLU A 380 33.57 15.43 -8.05
N SER A 381 33.78 14.12 -8.06
CA SER A 381 33.21 13.20 -9.06
C SER A 381 32.44 12.10 -8.34
N TYR A 382 31.17 11.93 -8.70
CA TYR A 382 30.27 10.92 -8.14
C TYR A 382 29.77 9.96 -9.21
N VAL A 383 29.53 8.72 -8.83
CA VAL A 383 28.88 7.68 -9.63
C VAL A 383 27.55 7.33 -8.97
N ILE A 384 26.47 7.54 -9.72
CA ILE A 384 25.10 7.31 -9.28
C ILE A 384 24.46 6.29 -10.21
N VAL A 385 24.11 5.13 -9.67
CA VAL A 385 23.44 4.06 -10.39
C VAL A 385 21.99 4.02 -9.92
N GLN A 386 21.04 4.35 -10.79
CA GLN A 386 19.63 4.14 -10.51
C GLN A 386 19.23 2.69 -10.78
N SER A 387 18.40 2.13 -9.91
CA SER A 387 17.88 0.77 -10.07
C SER A 387 16.54 0.58 -9.36
N GLU A 388 15.91 -0.57 -9.60
CA GLU A 388 14.62 -0.95 -9.05
C GLU A 388 14.71 -2.20 -8.17
N TRP A 389 13.97 -2.22 -7.06
CA TRP A 389 13.76 -3.42 -6.25
C TRP A 389 12.34 -3.94 -6.37
N TYR A 390 12.23 -5.23 -6.70
CA TYR A 390 10.97 -5.95 -6.85
C TYR A 390 10.91 -7.04 -5.80
N THR A 391 10.18 -6.80 -4.72
CA THR A 391 10.36 -7.56 -3.48
C THR A 391 9.19 -8.46 -3.17
N GLN A 392 9.48 -9.60 -2.53
CA GLN A 392 8.53 -10.43 -1.81
C GLN A 392 9.11 -10.75 -0.43
N GLN A 393 8.25 -10.79 0.58
CA GLN A 393 8.68 -11.09 1.95
C GLN A 393 9.08 -12.57 2.07
N ILE A 394 10.29 -12.82 2.58
CA ILE A 394 10.76 -14.16 2.91
C ILE A 394 10.45 -14.44 4.39
N SER A 395 10.90 -13.57 5.29
CA SER A 395 10.69 -13.70 6.73
C SER A 395 11.02 -12.38 7.44
N GLY A 396 10.14 -11.89 8.32
CA GLY A 396 10.37 -10.64 9.03
C GLY A 396 10.67 -9.48 8.07
N ASN A 397 11.84 -8.85 8.20
CA ASN A 397 12.28 -7.77 7.32
C ASN A 397 13.20 -8.24 6.18
N LEU A 398 13.36 -9.55 6.00
CA LEU A 398 14.13 -10.15 4.92
C LEU A 398 13.25 -10.33 3.69
N MET A 399 13.70 -9.74 2.59
CA MET A 399 13.06 -9.76 1.29
C MET A 399 13.83 -10.62 0.28
N GLY A 400 13.17 -11.01 -0.79
CA GLY A 400 13.77 -11.60 -1.98
C GLY A 400 13.08 -11.15 -3.26
N PRO A 401 13.51 -11.66 -4.43
CA PRO A 401 13.00 -11.22 -5.71
C PRO A 401 11.56 -11.67 -5.97
N SER A 402 10.73 -10.76 -6.48
CA SER A 402 9.41 -11.07 -7.02
C SER A 402 9.41 -10.93 -8.55
N TYR A 403 9.56 -12.06 -9.24
CA TYR A 403 9.57 -12.08 -10.71
C TYR A 403 8.25 -11.61 -11.33
N GLU A 404 7.13 -11.85 -10.65
CA GLU A 404 5.83 -11.33 -11.08
C GLU A 404 5.79 -9.80 -11.10
N LYS A 405 6.30 -9.14 -10.05
CA LYS A 405 6.36 -7.68 -9.99
C LYS A 405 7.31 -7.12 -11.06
N MET A 406 8.42 -7.83 -11.33
CA MET A 406 9.35 -7.47 -12.42
C MET A 406 8.64 -7.48 -13.78
N LEU A 407 7.90 -8.55 -14.10
CA LEU A 407 7.13 -8.64 -15.35
C LEU A 407 6.02 -7.58 -15.45
N ALA A 408 5.50 -7.14 -14.31
CA ALA A 408 4.47 -6.10 -14.24
C ALA A 408 5.04 -4.66 -14.19
N GLU A 409 6.37 -4.50 -14.21
CA GLU A 409 7.06 -3.20 -14.07
C GLU A 409 6.57 -2.39 -12.86
N ARG A 410 6.26 -3.09 -11.75
CA ARG A 410 5.78 -2.47 -10.51
C ARG A 410 6.79 -2.66 -9.39
N PRO A 411 7.86 -1.85 -9.33
CA PRO A 411 8.84 -1.94 -8.26
C PRO A 411 8.27 -1.44 -6.94
N ASP A 412 8.80 -1.98 -5.85
CA ASP A 412 8.48 -1.48 -4.51
C ASP A 412 9.38 -0.32 -4.11
N GLU A 413 10.60 -0.27 -4.66
CA GLU A 413 11.56 0.80 -4.47
C GLU A 413 12.26 1.13 -5.79
N VAL A 414 12.53 2.42 -6.00
CA VAL A 414 13.44 2.91 -7.04
C VAL A 414 14.49 3.71 -6.30
N VAL A 415 15.76 3.39 -6.51
CA VAL A 415 16.83 3.81 -5.59
C VAL A 415 18.05 4.30 -6.35
N PHE A 416 18.87 5.10 -5.68
CA PHE A 416 20.22 5.42 -6.13
C PHE A 416 21.21 4.57 -5.34
N ASN A 417 22.15 3.91 -6.03
CA ASN A 417 23.20 3.04 -5.49
C ASN A 417 22.68 1.94 -4.55
N GLY A 418 21.53 1.34 -4.89
CA GLY A 418 21.00 0.12 -4.26
C GLY A 418 20.25 0.30 -2.94
N VAL A 419 20.24 1.49 -2.34
CA VAL A 419 19.61 1.73 -1.03
C VAL A 419 18.65 2.92 -1.07
N ALA A 420 17.40 2.71 -0.66
CA ALA A 420 16.37 3.73 -0.64
C ALA A 420 16.75 4.91 0.26
N PHE A 421 16.62 6.13 -0.29
CA PHE A 421 16.87 7.40 0.39
C PHE A 421 18.28 7.63 0.93
N GLN A 422 19.26 6.80 0.56
CA GLN A 422 20.57 6.86 1.24
C GLN A 422 21.25 8.22 1.16
N TYR A 423 21.13 8.90 0.02
CA TYR A 423 21.76 10.20 -0.20
C TYR A 423 20.90 11.37 0.26
N ARG A 424 19.63 11.14 0.62
CA ARG A 424 18.81 12.10 1.37
C ARG A 424 19.26 12.11 2.83
N ASP A 425 19.41 10.90 3.39
CA ASP A 425 19.79 10.71 4.78
C ASP A 425 21.29 11.03 5.02
N ARG A 426 22.13 10.80 4.00
CA ARG A 426 23.57 11.10 3.99
C ARG A 426 23.93 11.91 2.73
N PRO A 427 23.77 13.24 2.78
CA PRO A 427 24.06 14.12 1.66
C PRO A 427 25.49 14.01 1.12
N LEU A 428 25.65 14.20 -0.19
CA LEU A 428 26.93 14.21 -0.88
C LEU A 428 27.56 15.60 -0.79
N PRO A 429 28.79 15.76 -0.27
CA PRO A 429 29.42 17.07 -0.14
C PRO A 429 29.83 17.64 -1.50
N VAL A 430 29.62 18.94 -1.73
CA VAL A 430 30.02 19.65 -2.95
C VAL A 430 30.63 20.99 -2.59
N THR A 431 31.70 21.40 -3.27
CA THR A 431 32.30 22.72 -3.04
C THR A 431 31.61 23.80 -3.87
N ALA A 432 31.10 24.85 -3.21
CA ALA A 432 30.46 26.00 -3.88
C ALA A 432 31.37 26.64 -4.94
N GLY A 433 30.81 26.91 -6.11
CA GLY A 433 31.50 27.51 -7.26
C GLY A 433 32.52 26.59 -7.94
N LYS A 434 32.67 25.33 -7.50
CA LYS A 434 33.49 24.32 -8.18
C LYS A 434 32.61 23.40 -9.00
N ARG A 435 33.24 22.75 -9.99
CA ARG A 435 32.57 21.76 -10.84
C ARG A 435 32.44 20.47 -10.06
N VAL A 436 31.22 19.97 -9.94
CA VAL A 436 30.94 18.58 -9.58
C VAL A 436 30.50 17.83 -10.84
N ARG A 437 31.02 16.61 -10.99
CA ARG A 437 30.67 15.69 -12.08
C ARG A 437 29.92 14.50 -11.53
N ILE A 438 28.78 14.17 -12.14
CA ILE A 438 28.00 12.98 -11.82
C ILE A 438 28.00 12.06 -13.04
N TYR A 439 28.60 10.88 -12.90
CA TYR A 439 28.47 9.79 -13.84
C TYR A 439 27.23 8.99 -13.44
N PHE A 440 26.18 9.08 -14.24
CA PHE A 440 24.91 8.45 -13.96
C PHE A 440 24.75 7.21 -14.84
N VAL A 441 24.33 6.10 -14.26
CA VAL A 441 23.94 4.88 -14.98
C VAL A 441 22.54 4.49 -14.53
N ASN A 442 21.61 4.30 -15.46
CA ASN A 442 20.34 3.70 -15.13
C ASN A 442 20.43 2.19 -15.39
N ALA A 443 20.60 1.41 -14.34
CA ALA A 443 20.68 -0.05 -14.45
C ALA A 443 19.31 -0.69 -14.75
N GLY A 444 18.20 0.00 -14.46
CA GLY A 444 16.86 -0.54 -14.63
C GLY A 444 16.49 -1.61 -13.57
N PRO A 445 15.85 -2.73 -13.96
CA PRO A 445 15.79 -3.29 -15.32
C PRO A 445 14.86 -2.60 -16.32
N SER A 446 13.83 -1.86 -15.89
CA SER A 446 12.73 -1.50 -16.80
C SER A 446 12.42 -0.01 -16.90
N LEU A 447 12.60 0.75 -15.82
CA LEU A 447 12.11 2.12 -15.71
C LEU A 447 13.12 3.15 -16.22
N TRP A 448 12.58 4.21 -16.78
CA TRP A 448 13.33 5.38 -17.22
C TRP A 448 13.57 6.33 -16.05
N SER A 449 14.75 6.95 -16.02
CA SER A 449 15.04 8.05 -15.10
C SER A 449 14.84 9.38 -15.81
N SER A 450 14.09 10.30 -15.19
CA SER A 450 14.10 11.72 -15.56
C SER A 450 15.02 12.47 -14.60
N PHE A 451 16.34 12.29 -14.75
CA PHE A 451 17.31 12.77 -13.78
C PHE A 451 17.38 14.31 -13.74
N HIS A 452 17.25 14.86 -12.53
CA HIS A 452 17.14 16.30 -12.29
C HIS A 452 17.81 16.69 -10.97
N VAL A 453 18.42 17.89 -10.93
CA VAL A 453 18.91 18.53 -9.69
C VAL A 453 18.09 19.79 -9.42
N ILE A 454 17.23 19.74 -8.40
CA ILE A 454 16.33 20.81 -7.99
C ILE A 454 17.13 22.02 -7.52
N GLY A 455 16.82 23.19 -8.09
CA GLY A 455 17.50 24.45 -7.78
C GLY A 455 18.82 24.65 -8.54
N ALA A 456 19.19 23.75 -9.46
CA ALA A 456 20.37 23.86 -10.30
C ALA A 456 20.04 23.63 -11.78
N ILE A 457 21.03 23.89 -12.65
CA ILE A 457 21.01 23.60 -14.08
C ILE A 457 22.30 22.86 -14.42
N PHE A 458 22.22 21.81 -15.24
CA PHE A 458 23.41 21.15 -15.75
C PHE A 458 24.13 22.09 -16.73
N ASN A 459 25.37 22.45 -16.40
CA ASN A 459 26.19 23.26 -17.29
C ASN A 459 26.51 22.49 -18.56
N VAL A 460 26.83 21.21 -18.42
CA VAL A 460 27.05 20.29 -19.55
C VAL A 460 26.42 18.94 -19.23
N VAL A 461 25.74 18.35 -20.20
CA VAL A 461 25.28 16.97 -20.18
C VAL A 461 25.93 16.24 -21.35
N TYR A 462 26.51 15.07 -21.09
CA TYR A 462 27.03 14.16 -22.11
C TYR A 462 26.07 12.96 -22.14
N PRO A 463 25.04 12.96 -22.99
CA PRO A 463 23.90 12.04 -22.88
C PRO A 463 24.28 10.56 -23.03
N ASP A 464 25.35 10.28 -23.74
CA ASP A 464 25.93 8.95 -23.98
C ASP A 464 27.40 8.86 -23.52
N GLY A 465 27.87 9.89 -22.81
CA GLY A 465 29.24 9.96 -22.29
C GLY A 465 30.30 10.41 -23.29
N ASP A 466 29.95 10.69 -24.56
CA ASP A 466 30.87 11.25 -25.54
C ASP A 466 30.93 12.79 -25.42
N PRO A 467 32.11 13.40 -25.21
CA PRO A 467 32.29 14.86 -25.24
C PRO A 467 31.77 15.55 -26.50
N ALA A 468 31.73 14.84 -27.64
CA ALA A 468 31.24 15.37 -28.91
C ALA A 468 29.71 15.60 -28.92
N HIS A 469 28.96 14.92 -28.06
CA HIS A 469 27.49 15.03 -27.98
C HIS A 469 27.01 15.91 -26.83
N ALA A 470 27.90 16.76 -26.32
CA ALA A 470 27.62 17.63 -25.19
C ALA A 470 26.44 18.59 -25.43
N LEU A 471 25.48 18.58 -24.53
CA LEU A 471 24.40 19.54 -24.41
C LEU A 471 24.72 20.55 -23.31
N THR A 472 24.18 21.77 -23.39
CA THR A 472 24.40 22.82 -22.37
C THR A 472 23.08 23.41 -21.90
N GLY A 473 23.03 23.86 -20.64
CA GLY A 473 21.84 24.52 -20.08
C GLY A 473 20.64 23.58 -19.90
N VAL A 474 20.86 22.29 -19.67
CA VAL A 474 19.81 21.28 -19.52
C VAL A 474 19.33 21.26 -18.08
N SER A 475 18.03 21.31 -17.84
CA SER A 475 17.46 21.20 -16.49
C SER A 475 17.23 19.74 -16.07
N THR A 476 16.76 18.90 -16.99
CA THR A 476 16.39 17.50 -16.75
C THR A 476 16.80 16.67 -17.96
N GLN A 477 17.40 15.51 -17.72
CA GLN A 477 17.81 14.59 -18.79
C GLN A 477 17.17 13.22 -18.57
N THR A 478 16.58 12.70 -19.62
CA THR A 478 16.06 11.33 -19.64
C THR A 478 17.19 10.33 -19.87
N VAL A 479 17.28 9.30 -19.03
CA VAL A 479 18.24 8.20 -19.13
C VAL A 479 17.48 6.87 -19.07
N GLY A 480 17.51 6.11 -20.17
CA GLY A 480 16.80 4.83 -20.30
C GLY A 480 17.49 3.69 -19.56
N PRO A 481 16.79 2.57 -19.28
CA PRO A 481 17.39 1.39 -18.66
C PRO A 481 18.54 0.86 -19.54
N GLY A 482 19.68 0.54 -18.93
CA GLY A 482 20.91 0.12 -19.62
C GLY A 482 21.77 1.27 -20.14
N ALA A 483 21.30 2.52 -20.09
CA ALA A 483 22.04 3.70 -20.55
C ALA A 483 22.76 4.42 -19.40
N GLY A 484 23.75 5.23 -19.74
CA GLY A 484 24.39 6.16 -18.82
C GLY A 484 24.66 7.51 -19.47
N ALA A 485 24.82 8.52 -18.63
CA ALA A 485 25.06 9.91 -19.01
C ALA A 485 26.02 10.56 -17.99
N ILE A 486 26.71 11.61 -18.42
CA ILE A 486 27.61 12.38 -17.54
C ILE A 486 27.05 13.80 -17.38
N PHE A 487 27.02 14.29 -16.15
CA PHE A 487 26.47 15.59 -15.79
C PHE A 487 27.52 16.45 -15.11
N ASP A 488 27.81 17.61 -15.69
CA ASP A 488 28.63 18.64 -15.05
C ASP A 488 27.75 19.79 -14.57
N LEU A 489 27.95 20.18 -13.32
CA LEU A 489 27.28 21.31 -12.68
C LEU A 489 28.26 22.12 -11.84
N VAL A 490 28.02 23.43 -11.79
CA VAL A 490 28.72 24.43 -10.98
C VAL A 490 27.66 25.19 -10.22
N ILE A 491 27.57 24.94 -8.92
CA ILE A 491 26.56 25.55 -8.05
C ILE A 491 27.25 26.65 -7.24
N PRO A 492 26.99 27.94 -7.51
CA PRO A 492 27.74 29.04 -6.89
C PRO A 492 27.35 29.28 -5.43
N GLU A 493 26.10 29.02 -5.07
CA GLU A 493 25.54 29.30 -3.75
C GLU A 493 25.58 28.05 -2.87
N ALA A 494 25.94 28.24 -1.60
CA ALA A 494 25.87 27.15 -0.63
C ALA A 494 24.42 26.86 -0.25
N GLY A 495 24.11 25.58 -0.05
CA GLY A 495 22.76 25.12 0.20
C GLY A 495 22.61 23.61 -0.03
N LYS A 496 21.38 23.11 0.16
CA LYS A 496 21.03 21.72 -0.11
C LYS A 496 20.24 21.63 -1.40
N TYR A 497 20.78 20.91 -2.38
CA TYR A 497 20.19 20.77 -3.71
C TYR A 497 19.79 19.30 -3.88
N ALA A 498 18.49 19.03 -3.99
CA ALA A 498 18.01 17.66 -4.13
C ALA A 498 18.22 17.16 -5.56
N PHE A 499 18.80 15.98 -5.73
CA PHE A 499 18.84 15.27 -7.00
C PHE A 499 17.85 14.10 -6.99
N VAL A 500 17.10 13.94 -8.08
CA VAL A 500 15.94 13.06 -8.13
C VAL A 500 15.79 12.38 -9.49
N ASP A 501 15.06 11.27 -9.50
CA ASP A 501 14.26 10.91 -10.66
C ASP A 501 12.96 11.73 -10.64
N HIS A 502 12.73 12.57 -11.64
CA HIS A 502 11.59 13.49 -11.67
C HIS A 502 10.23 12.79 -11.91
N SER A 503 10.21 11.47 -12.08
CA SER A 503 9.02 10.66 -11.83
C SER A 503 8.74 10.63 -10.33
N PHE A 504 7.96 11.60 -9.81
CA PHE A 504 7.82 11.81 -8.36
C PHE A 504 7.30 10.61 -7.55
N ALA A 505 6.66 9.63 -8.18
CA ALA A 505 6.39 8.35 -7.54
C ALA A 505 7.70 7.66 -7.09
N HIS A 506 8.74 7.67 -7.92
CA HIS A 506 10.08 7.11 -7.64
C HIS A 506 10.76 7.84 -6.48
N VAL A 507 10.60 9.17 -6.40
CA VAL A 507 11.07 9.98 -5.26
C VAL A 507 10.47 9.50 -3.94
N MET A 508 9.18 9.14 -3.94
CA MET A 508 8.47 8.66 -2.75
C MET A 508 8.88 7.25 -2.32
N ILE A 509 9.53 6.48 -3.21
CA ILE A 509 9.96 5.10 -2.97
C ILE A 509 11.49 4.91 -3.02
N GLY A 510 12.26 6.00 -2.99
CA GLY A 510 13.71 5.94 -2.72
C GLY A 510 14.62 6.82 -3.58
N ALA A 511 14.17 7.27 -4.74
CA ALA A 511 15.01 7.87 -5.80
C ALA A 511 15.28 9.37 -5.56
N GLN A 512 15.86 9.70 -4.42
CA GLN A 512 16.27 11.06 -4.07
C GLN A 512 17.56 11.07 -3.26
N GLY A 513 18.35 12.11 -3.51
CA GLY A 513 19.52 12.46 -2.72
C GLY A 513 19.72 13.96 -2.60
N ILE A 514 20.71 14.38 -1.81
CA ILE A 514 21.03 15.79 -1.58
C ILE A 514 22.49 16.01 -1.91
N LEU A 515 22.78 17.02 -2.73
CA LEU A 515 24.09 17.67 -2.80
C LEU A 515 24.15 18.74 -1.71
N ASP A 516 25.05 18.58 -0.75
CA ASP A 516 25.32 19.54 0.32
C ASP A 516 26.44 20.47 -0.14
N VAL A 517 26.04 21.60 -0.73
CA VAL A 517 26.96 22.58 -1.30
C VAL A 517 27.48 23.50 -0.21
N GLN A 518 28.80 23.50 0.00
CA GLN A 518 29.47 24.16 1.12
C GLN A 518 30.47 25.20 0.62
N VAL A 519 30.60 26.33 1.33
CA VAL A 519 31.68 27.30 1.11
C VAL A 519 32.91 26.90 1.93
N PRO A 520 34.10 26.74 1.31
CA PRO A 520 35.32 26.47 2.06
C PRO A 520 35.59 27.54 3.14
N GLY A 521 35.72 27.11 4.40
CA GLY A 521 36.07 27.99 5.53
C GLY A 521 34.92 28.81 6.13
N ALA A 522 33.69 28.67 5.64
CA ALA A 522 32.53 29.32 6.25
C ALA A 522 31.95 28.47 7.39
N ALA A 523 31.88 29.03 8.61
CA ALA A 523 31.31 28.35 9.77
C ALA A 523 29.77 28.40 9.83
N GLN A 524 29.12 29.16 8.95
CA GLN A 524 27.66 29.34 8.94
C GLN A 524 27.09 29.30 7.51
N ALA A 525 26.02 28.53 7.33
CA ALA A 525 25.22 28.53 6.11
C ALA A 525 24.50 29.89 5.94
N PRO A 526 24.21 30.32 4.69
CA PRO A 526 23.43 31.53 4.46
C PRO A 526 22.07 31.45 5.17
N SER A 527 21.65 32.55 5.83
CA SER A 527 20.31 32.65 6.41
C SER A 527 19.27 32.76 5.30
N ALA A 528 18.15 32.03 5.42
CA ALA A 528 17.03 32.17 4.50
C ALA A 528 16.60 33.65 4.42
N PRO A 529 16.34 34.20 3.22
CA PRO A 529 15.85 35.55 3.11
C PRO A 529 14.54 35.70 3.89
N PRO A 530 14.30 36.86 4.53
CA PRO A 530 13.05 37.11 5.23
C PRO A 530 11.88 36.97 4.24
N ILE A 531 10.88 36.18 4.62
CA ILE A 531 9.63 36.08 3.85
C ILE A 531 8.84 37.36 4.09
N GLU A 532 8.99 38.33 3.20
CA GLU A 532 8.14 39.51 3.20
C GLU A 532 6.75 39.12 2.66
N ARG A 533 5.71 39.34 3.47
CA ARG A 533 4.34 39.25 2.96
C ARG A 533 4.16 40.41 1.99
N ALA A 534 3.92 40.10 0.72
CA ALA A 534 3.49 41.10 -0.24
C ALA A 534 2.29 41.87 0.35
N ALA A 535 2.37 43.20 0.35
CA ALA A 535 1.19 44.02 0.60
C ALA A 535 0.09 43.59 -0.39
N PRO A 536 -1.17 43.48 0.03
CA PRO A 536 -2.26 43.18 -0.91
C PRO A 536 -2.17 44.19 -2.06
N ALA A 537 -2.13 43.69 -3.30
CA ALA A 537 -1.97 44.53 -4.47
C ALA A 537 -3.10 45.57 -4.51
N THR A 538 -2.80 46.82 -4.15
CA THR A 538 -3.69 47.96 -4.36
C THR A 538 -3.49 48.47 -5.79
N THR A 539 -3.77 47.63 -6.77
CA THR A 539 -3.99 48.11 -8.13
C THR A 539 -5.45 48.56 -8.17
N PRO A 540 -5.76 49.82 -8.49
CA PRO A 540 -7.11 50.16 -8.90
C PRO A 540 -7.35 49.37 -10.17
N ALA A 541 -8.12 48.28 -10.06
CA ALA A 541 -8.56 47.56 -11.22
C ALA A 541 -9.26 48.59 -12.13
N ALA A 542 -8.79 48.73 -13.37
CA ALA A 542 -9.64 49.21 -14.44
C ALA A 542 -10.97 48.45 -14.33
N PRO A 543 -12.13 49.08 -14.54
CA PRO A 543 -13.41 48.40 -14.41
C PRO A 543 -13.47 47.35 -15.52
N VAL A 544 -12.95 46.17 -15.22
CA VAL A 544 -13.47 44.93 -15.74
C VAL A 544 -14.93 45.05 -15.36
N ALA A 545 -15.79 45.23 -16.36
CA ALA A 545 -17.23 45.18 -16.16
C ALA A 545 -17.43 44.02 -15.20
N ALA A 546 -18.01 44.32 -14.04
CA ALA A 546 -18.40 43.29 -13.11
C ALA A 546 -19.30 42.37 -13.92
N ALA A 547 -18.72 41.30 -14.47
CA ALA A 547 -19.42 40.05 -14.57
C ALA A 547 -19.79 39.84 -13.12
N SER A 548 -21.02 40.23 -12.81
CA SER A 548 -21.67 39.92 -11.57
C SER A 548 -21.39 38.45 -11.37
N ALA A 549 -20.41 38.12 -10.53
CA ALA A 549 -20.29 36.81 -9.95
C ALA A 549 -21.46 36.76 -8.97
N ASN A 550 -22.66 36.68 -9.55
CA ASN A 550 -23.82 36.19 -8.89
C ASN A 550 -23.37 34.83 -8.39
N ALA A 551 -23.21 34.71 -7.07
CA ALA A 551 -23.34 33.42 -6.43
C ALA A 551 -24.50 32.71 -7.15
N PRO A 552 -24.33 31.45 -7.57
CA PRO A 552 -25.42 30.69 -8.19
C PRO A 552 -26.68 30.96 -7.36
N PRO A 553 -27.79 31.38 -7.99
CA PRO A 553 -28.97 31.78 -7.25
C PRO A 553 -29.29 30.67 -6.25
N ALA A 554 -29.42 31.05 -4.97
CA ALA A 554 -29.80 30.12 -3.92
C ALA A 554 -30.96 29.28 -4.45
N ALA A 555 -30.80 27.95 -4.43
CA ALA A 555 -31.80 27.03 -4.96
C ALA A 555 -33.18 27.48 -4.44
N ALA A 556 -34.06 27.91 -5.35
CA ALA A 556 -35.35 28.46 -4.99
C ALA A 556 -36.25 27.31 -4.51
N GLY A 557 -36.24 27.06 -3.20
CA GLY A 557 -36.95 25.99 -2.52
C GLY A 557 -36.35 25.71 -1.14
N PRO A 558 -37.02 24.96 -0.26
CA PRO A 558 -36.41 24.54 0.99
C PRO A 558 -35.13 23.74 0.70
N TYR A 559 -34.00 24.14 1.29
CA TYR A 559 -32.72 23.46 1.11
C TYR A 559 -32.88 21.96 1.42
N LYS A 560 -32.45 21.13 0.46
CA LYS A 560 -32.34 19.68 0.61
C LYS A 560 -30.94 19.27 0.17
N PHE A 561 -30.25 18.52 1.02
CA PHE A 561 -28.94 17.99 0.72
C PHE A 561 -28.96 17.16 -0.57
N ASP A 562 -28.07 17.49 -1.50
CA ASP A 562 -27.79 16.73 -2.72
C ASP A 562 -26.41 16.07 -2.61
N ALA A 563 -26.40 14.75 -2.44
CA ALA A 563 -25.17 13.99 -2.27
C ALA A 563 -24.24 14.03 -3.48
N ALA A 564 -24.79 14.10 -4.71
CA ALA A 564 -23.98 14.15 -5.92
C ALA A 564 -23.31 15.51 -6.08
N ARG A 565 -24.04 16.60 -5.80
CA ARG A 565 -23.50 17.96 -5.78
C ARG A 565 -22.47 18.15 -4.68
N GLY A 566 -22.74 17.67 -3.46
CA GLY A 566 -21.79 17.70 -2.35
C GLY A 566 -20.48 16.98 -2.67
N ALA A 567 -20.56 15.80 -3.30
CA ALA A 567 -19.38 15.05 -3.75
C ALA A 567 -18.58 15.78 -4.84
N ALA A 568 -19.25 16.40 -5.81
CA ALA A 568 -18.59 17.18 -6.86
C ALA A 568 -17.89 18.42 -6.29
N LEU A 569 -18.55 19.15 -5.39
CA LEU A 569 -17.98 20.31 -4.70
C LEU A 569 -16.79 19.94 -3.82
N TYR A 570 -16.87 18.83 -3.08
CA TYR A 570 -15.76 18.29 -2.31
C TYR A 570 -14.56 17.92 -3.20
N THR A 571 -14.83 17.29 -4.34
CA THR A 571 -13.80 16.92 -5.33
C THR A 571 -13.08 18.16 -5.88
N ALA A 572 -13.82 19.22 -6.20
CA ALA A 572 -13.25 20.43 -6.77
C ALA A 572 -12.44 21.27 -5.76
N ASN A 573 -12.80 21.26 -4.47
CA ASN A 573 -12.29 22.23 -3.50
C ASN A 573 -11.50 21.61 -2.33
N CYS A 574 -11.71 20.34 -1.98
CA CYS A 574 -11.27 19.76 -0.71
C CYS A 574 -10.34 18.55 -0.89
N VAL A 575 -10.51 17.77 -1.97
CA VAL A 575 -9.80 16.50 -2.21
C VAL A 575 -8.28 16.65 -2.26
N ALA A 576 -7.75 17.76 -2.79
CA ALA A 576 -6.31 17.95 -2.95
C ALA A 576 -5.53 17.83 -1.63
N CYS A 577 -6.15 18.20 -0.50
CA CYS A 577 -5.54 18.09 0.84
C CYS A 577 -6.12 16.93 1.65
N HIS A 578 -7.45 16.82 1.68
CA HIS A 578 -8.14 15.86 2.55
C HIS A 578 -8.32 14.47 1.93
N GLN A 579 -7.89 14.30 0.67
CA GLN A 579 -7.99 13.07 -0.13
C GLN A 579 -9.43 12.69 -0.45
N ALA A 580 -9.63 11.88 -1.49
CA ALA A 580 -10.95 11.36 -1.86
C ALA A 580 -11.58 10.48 -0.75
N THR A 581 -10.74 9.89 0.09
CA THR A 581 -11.11 9.04 1.23
C THR A 581 -11.37 9.82 2.53
N GLY A 582 -11.16 11.14 2.53
CA GLY A 582 -11.32 11.98 3.73
C GLY A 582 -10.32 11.68 4.85
N THR A 583 -9.26 10.92 4.58
CA THR A 583 -8.24 10.55 5.58
C THR A 583 -7.16 11.61 5.76
N GLY A 584 -7.07 12.58 4.85
CA GLY A 584 -5.96 13.53 4.82
C GLY A 584 -4.61 12.84 4.70
N LEU A 585 -3.58 13.49 5.24
CA LEU A 585 -2.20 12.99 5.30
C LEU A 585 -1.67 13.24 6.71
N THR A 586 -1.36 12.18 7.44
CA THR A 586 -0.88 12.27 8.84
C THR A 586 0.31 13.23 8.95
N GLY A 587 0.22 14.21 9.87
CA GLY A 587 1.23 15.24 10.07
C GLY A 587 1.17 16.45 9.12
N ALA A 588 0.39 16.38 8.03
CA ALA A 588 0.30 17.47 7.04
C ALA A 588 -1.13 18.00 6.86
N PHE A 589 -2.13 17.13 6.68
CA PHE A 589 -3.54 17.48 6.50
C PHE A 589 -4.43 16.61 7.37
N PRO A 590 -5.33 17.18 8.19
CA PRO A 590 -6.11 16.40 9.13
C PRO A 590 -7.17 15.53 8.43
N PRO A 591 -7.52 14.38 9.03
CA PRO A 591 -8.63 13.56 8.55
C PRO A 591 -9.96 14.29 8.76
N LEU A 592 -10.89 14.13 7.81
CA LEU A 592 -12.30 14.49 7.91
C LEU A 592 -13.15 13.26 8.31
N LYS A 593 -12.70 12.05 7.95
CA LYS A 593 -13.24 10.78 8.44
C LYS A 593 -13.01 10.67 9.94
N GLY A 594 -14.09 10.49 10.72
CA GLY A 594 -14.01 10.36 12.18
C GLY A 594 -13.64 11.64 12.93
N ASN A 595 -13.59 12.79 12.25
CA ASN A 595 -13.16 14.04 12.86
C ASN A 595 -14.21 14.54 13.87
N PRO A 596 -13.83 14.86 15.13
CA PRO A 596 -14.77 15.36 16.13
C PRO A 596 -15.58 16.57 15.68
N ALA A 597 -14.97 17.53 14.96
CA ALA A 597 -15.68 18.71 14.47
C ALA A 597 -16.70 18.38 13.36
N VAL A 598 -16.41 17.38 12.52
CA VAL A 598 -17.33 16.89 11.49
C VAL A 598 -18.46 16.08 12.12
N LEU A 599 -18.20 15.34 13.20
CA LEU A 599 -19.21 14.52 13.87
C LEU A 599 -20.02 15.26 14.94
N ASP A 600 -19.59 16.47 15.34
CA ASP A 600 -20.26 17.25 16.38
C ASP A 600 -21.72 17.52 16.02
N ALA A 601 -22.61 17.39 17.00
CA ALA A 601 -24.01 17.72 16.83
C ALA A 601 -24.23 19.21 16.50
N ASP A 602 -23.34 20.08 16.99
CA ASP A 602 -23.24 21.47 16.58
C ASP A 602 -22.22 21.63 15.42
N PRO A 603 -22.69 21.93 14.20
CA PRO A 603 -21.80 22.04 13.04
C PRO A 603 -21.01 23.36 13.00
N ALA A 604 -21.14 24.24 14.00
CA ALA A 604 -20.51 25.57 14.00
C ALA A 604 -19.00 25.52 13.74
N THR A 605 -18.28 24.59 14.38
CA THR A 605 -16.83 24.43 14.21
C THR A 605 -16.45 24.01 12.79
N GLN A 606 -17.18 23.05 12.21
CA GLN A 606 -16.95 22.59 10.83
C GLN A 606 -17.24 23.70 9.82
N ILE A 607 -18.40 24.35 9.93
CA ILE A 607 -18.82 25.44 9.05
C ILE A 607 -17.87 26.63 9.15
N GLY A 608 -17.48 27.01 10.37
CA GLY A 608 -16.52 28.09 10.60
C GLY A 608 -15.15 27.80 10.01
N THR A 609 -14.71 26.54 10.07
CA THR A 609 -13.45 26.10 9.45
C THR A 609 -13.49 26.21 7.92
N ILE A 610 -14.59 25.81 7.28
CA ILE A 610 -14.77 25.95 5.82
C ILE A 610 -14.84 27.43 5.42
N LEU A 611 -15.59 28.24 6.17
CA LEU A 611 -15.75 29.67 5.88
C LEU A 611 -14.46 30.48 6.03
N HIS A 612 -13.70 30.21 7.09
CA HIS A 612 -12.64 31.11 7.55
C HIS A 612 -11.24 30.49 7.53
N GLY A 613 -11.12 29.21 7.19
CA GLY A 613 -9.87 28.47 7.25
C GLY A 613 -9.40 28.22 8.69
N ALA A 614 -8.35 27.42 8.83
CA ALA A 614 -7.80 27.01 10.12
C ALA A 614 -6.28 26.81 10.03
N GLN A 615 -5.57 27.00 11.13
CA GLN A 615 -4.13 26.72 11.22
C GLN A 615 -3.76 26.32 12.66
N GLY A 616 -2.94 25.29 12.82
CA GLY A 616 -2.42 24.89 14.13
C GLY A 616 -3.47 24.28 15.06
N VAL A 617 -4.59 23.77 14.54
CA VAL A 617 -5.64 23.15 15.34
C VAL A 617 -5.22 21.72 15.71
N PRO A 618 -5.18 21.36 17.01
CA PRO A 618 -4.90 20.00 17.44
C PRO A 618 -6.13 19.12 17.19
N ILE A 619 -5.94 18.01 16.46
CA ILE A 619 -6.99 17.02 16.18
C ILE A 619 -6.48 15.67 16.65
N GLY A 620 -7.14 15.07 17.64
CA GLY A 620 -6.72 13.77 18.21
C GLY A 620 -5.31 13.77 18.82
N GLY A 621 -4.84 14.91 19.33
CA GLY A 621 -3.49 15.06 19.89
C GLY A 621 -2.38 15.35 18.86
N VAL A 622 -2.70 15.36 17.56
CA VAL A 622 -1.76 15.73 16.49
C VAL A 622 -2.03 17.17 16.06
N THR A 623 -0.98 18.00 16.04
CA THR A 623 -1.07 19.39 15.56
C THR A 623 -0.69 19.44 14.09
N TYR A 624 -1.55 20.02 13.26
CA TYR A 624 -1.33 20.15 11.83
C TYR A 624 -0.81 21.57 11.51
N PRO A 625 0.45 21.72 11.03
CA PRO A 625 1.06 23.03 10.83
C PRO A 625 0.57 23.74 9.56
N SER A 626 0.06 22.98 8.59
CA SER A 626 -0.40 23.50 7.29
C SER A 626 -1.65 24.38 7.44
N PRO A 627 -1.68 25.61 6.90
CA PRO A 627 -2.87 26.45 6.92
C PRO A 627 -3.91 25.94 5.91
N MET A 628 -5.15 25.79 6.35
CA MET A 628 -6.32 25.62 5.50
C MET A 628 -6.85 26.99 5.05
N PRO A 629 -6.97 27.26 3.74
CA PRO A 629 -7.47 28.53 3.23
C PRO A 629 -8.99 28.71 3.51
N PRO A 630 -9.48 29.96 3.59
CA PRO A 630 -10.91 30.24 3.72
C PRO A 630 -11.66 30.09 2.39
N PHE A 631 -12.86 29.50 2.43
CA PHE A 631 -13.72 29.35 1.24
C PHE A 631 -15.00 30.21 1.29
N GLY A 632 -15.17 31.04 2.32
CA GLY A 632 -16.36 31.88 2.46
C GLY A 632 -16.56 32.84 1.28
N ALA A 633 -15.50 33.39 0.70
CA ALA A 633 -15.66 34.34 -0.42
C ALA A 633 -16.06 33.66 -1.75
N SER A 634 -15.79 32.37 -1.92
CA SER A 634 -15.94 31.65 -3.19
C SER A 634 -17.12 30.68 -3.24
N LEU A 635 -17.68 30.28 -2.09
CA LEU A 635 -18.76 29.29 -1.99
C LEU A 635 -20.03 29.88 -1.38
N SER A 636 -21.19 29.53 -1.96
CA SER A 636 -22.49 29.92 -1.41
C SER A 636 -22.83 29.14 -0.13
N ASP A 637 -23.83 29.59 0.63
CA ASP A 637 -24.29 28.89 1.84
C ASP A 637 -24.80 27.48 1.55
N ALA A 638 -25.42 27.28 0.39
CA ALA A 638 -25.87 25.96 -0.04
C ALA A 638 -24.69 25.06 -0.42
N ASP A 639 -23.64 25.59 -1.06
CA ASP A 639 -22.43 24.83 -1.39
C ASP A 639 -21.68 24.39 -0.12
N ILE A 640 -21.57 25.28 0.85
CA ILE A 640 -20.95 24.96 2.15
C ILE A 640 -21.78 23.91 2.90
N ALA A 641 -23.10 24.01 2.88
CA ALA A 641 -23.96 23.00 3.49
C ALA A 641 -23.83 21.64 2.78
N ASP A 642 -23.75 21.60 1.44
CA ASP A 642 -23.58 20.37 0.67
C ASP A 642 -22.18 19.74 0.86
N ILE A 643 -21.12 20.55 0.95
CA ILE A 643 -19.77 20.07 1.30
C ILE A 643 -19.75 19.51 2.72
N ALA A 644 -20.25 20.27 3.70
CA ALA A 644 -20.29 19.83 5.09
C ALA A 644 -21.11 18.54 5.25
N ASN A 645 -22.23 18.41 4.53
CA ASN A 645 -23.06 17.21 4.53
C ASN A 645 -22.40 16.03 3.82
N HIS A 646 -21.68 16.27 2.73
CA HIS A 646 -20.85 15.24 2.11
C HIS A 646 -19.83 14.71 3.12
N GLU A 647 -19.10 15.58 3.82
CA GLU A 647 -18.15 15.17 4.87
C GLU A 647 -18.84 14.42 6.01
N ARG A 648 -20.04 14.86 6.43
CA ARG A 648 -20.80 14.28 7.56
C ARG A 648 -21.46 12.94 7.25
N THR A 649 -21.64 12.61 5.97
CA THR A 649 -22.30 11.37 5.53
C THR A 649 -21.37 10.42 4.77
N SER A 650 -20.20 10.87 4.36
CA SER A 650 -19.19 10.06 3.69
C SER A 650 -18.28 9.31 4.66
N TRP A 651 -17.62 8.27 4.16
CA TRP A 651 -16.57 7.52 4.85
C TRP A 651 -16.98 6.91 6.21
N GLY A 652 -18.27 6.67 6.41
CA GLY A 652 -18.82 6.13 7.66
C GLY A 652 -19.12 7.18 8.72
N ASN A 653 -18.96 8.48 8.41
CA ASN A 653 -19.43 9.55 9.27
C ASN A 653 -20.97 9.51 9.39
N GLN A 654 -21.49 9.84 10.57
CA GLN A 654 -22.92 9.88 10.88
C GLN A 654 -23.26 11.24 11.52
N GLY A 655 -22.80 12.32 10.91
CA GLY A 655 -23.08 13.67 11.37
C GLY A 655 -24.50 14.11 11.01
N LYS A 656 -25.15 14.85 11.92
CA LYS A 656 -26.47 15.45 11.65
C LYS A 656 -26.37 16.43 10.48
N LEU A 657 -27.25 16.37 9.49
CA LEU A 657 -27.19 17.26 8.34
C LEU A 657 -27.25 18.75 8.73
N VAL A 658 -26.43 19.53 8.04
CA VAL A 658 -26.31 20.98 8.05
C VAL A 658 -27.27 21.56 7.02
N THR A 659 -27.87 22.70 7.34
CA THR A 659 -28.72 23.47 6.44
C THR A 659 -27.99 24.69 5.89
N ALA A 660 -28.41 25.17 4.73
CA ALA A 660 -27.92 26.44 4.19
C ALA A 660 -28.13 27.61 5.18
N ASP A 661 -29.20 27.61 5.97
CA ASP A 661 -29.44 28.66 6.99
C ASP A 661 -28.43 28.62 8.14
N GLN A 662 -27.94 27.43 8.52
CA GLN A 662 -26.86 27.30 9.49
C GLN A 662 -25.54 27.84 8.94
N ALA A 663 -25.24 27.57 7.66
CA ALA A 663 -24.07 28.14 6.98
C ALA A 663 -24.17 29.68 6.88
N LYS A 664 -25.34 30.20 6.51
CA LYS A 664 -25.64 31.64 6.46
C LYS A 664 -25.48 32.31 7.82
N THR A 665 -25.97 31.67 8.88
CA THR A 665 -25.87 32.18 10.26
C THR A 665 -24.42 32.23 10.72
N ALA A 666 -23.64 31.18 10.45
CA ALA A 666 -22.22 31.14 10.79
C ALA A 666 -21.43 32.21 10.01
N ARG A 667 -21.72 32.39 8.72
CA ARG A 667 -21.11 33.44 7.89
C ARG A 667 -21.38 34.85 8.43
N ALA A 668 -22.60 35.11 8.88
CA ALA A 668 -22.99 36.41 9.44
C ALA A 668 -22.35 36.71 10.81
N LYS A 669 -22.02 35.67 11.59
CA LYS A 669 -21.38 35.83 12.92
C LYS A 669 -19.93 36.32 12.85
N GLY A 670 -19.23 36.10 11.74
CA GLY A 670 -17.79 36.36 11.65
C GLY A 670 -16.96 35.36 12.46
N ARG A 671 -15.63 35.56 12.48
CA ARG A 671 -14.66 34.65 13.08
C ARG A 671 -14.60 34.78 14.61
#